data_AF-A0A8S9W4K2-F1
#
_entry.id   AF-A0A8S9W4K2-F1
#
_cell.length_a   1.000
_cell.length_b   1.000
_cell.length_c   1.000
_cell.angle_alpha   90.00
_cell.angle_beta   90.00
_cell.angle_gamma   90.00
#
_symmetry.space_group_name_H-M   'P 1'
#
loop_
_entity.id
_entity.type
_entity.pdbx_description
1 polymer ?
#
loop_
_entity_poly.entity_id
_entity_poly.type
_entity_poly.pdbx_seq_one_letter_code
_entity_poly.pdbx_strand_id
1 'polypeptide(L)'
;MAKSSDIILYRYSPEIMPEDVLRKLFVGREKVLESLFEELESAARNETPRFYLIVGPRGIGKSHLLVLLYYEIKNKLGSLLIPVKLAEEEYSVFRASDLFLRILEEQSEETTDILALEQEDEILYAALEKLVQLSEKDGQRYLIFVENLHQLFKQFDTAELQKLRSIFQRYDIFSVVASTPMIFPGVSEHDEPFYNFFRVQHLREFSLDEITVLIRKIAKVEGNEKFFSDFVGYAERIHGMVHLTGGSPRLVILFYEMIARGELEDTEDAFFKIIDEHTPYYQEVFQLLSPQLRILFDTLISSGAPATPKQIAEKSRIPLPTVTTQLRRLEKDGYIISRREGRHTYYEVRERLFRLWREMRQPFGRKRVSVLLEFLQLWYTPEEQKELFERNFKLLEAGEKPALRDLCYYAEIQPPEFRAESLLKLAPKLLELGELEEAAYEIRKLKDIVAETGDKELEGAVRRHEVLLLLFEGRYEEALDASEKALEINSENEFALLNKGIALGMLGRHEGALEAFKDVLEVDPKDEFALSWKGFALENLGRDEDALEAFDKVLEINPEDASVLSKKGLALIALGRHEDALKPFEKGLKINPNDETVLIAKACALGFLERCEEALEATNKILEIDPKNEFALSIKSSALFDLNRYTEALDAAEKAKEVATSESSKIGAALVMIKAYIFLDRKSDATSEIEKIKDRIPEQEPHLIEDFIEICLNLALDELKVGNPGNASRLMKTAYDASTNLEGGKVAALTTTFLKNAMGSGELHIIKVSVDEVIKLQGDRYKNLLKPITEAIGIVETEDIRRYYTLQVEEREIVADIVRKITQSDELLPAELRH
;
A
#
# COMPACT_ATOMS: atom_id res chain seq x y z
N MET A 1 33.34 8.97 -42.61
CA MET A 1 33.70 7.83 -41.74
C MET A 1 33.27 8.17 -40.33
N ALA A 2 32.03 7.79 -39.97
CA ALA A 2 31.55 7.90 -38.60
C ALA A 2 32.19 6.78 -37.77
N LYS A 3 32.63 7.09 -36.54
CA LYS A 3 33.21 6.12 -35.61
C LYS A 3 32.18 5.03 -35.31
N SER A 4 32.60 3.77 -35.32
CA SER A 4 31.78 2.58 -35.11
C SER A 4 31.38 2.35 -33.65
N SER A 5 31.26 3.40 -32.84
CA SER A 5 30.97 3.32 -31.39
C SER A 5 29.62 3.90 -30.97
N ASP A 6 28.84 4.48 -31.90
CA ASP A 6 27.56 5.16 -31.58
C ASP A 6 26.34 4.49 -32.23
N ILE A 7 26.41 3.20 -32.61
CA ILE A 7 25.19 2.45 -33.00
C ILE A 7 24.52 1.97 -31.71
N ILE A 8 23.79 2.85 -31.05
CA ILE A 8 22.94 2.51 -29.90
C ILE A 8 21.67 1.85 -30.47
N LEU A 9 21.57 0.53 -30.34
CA LEU A 9 20.46 -0.30 -30.85
C LEU A 9 19.10 -0.09 -30.17
N TYR A 10 19.02 0.76 -29.13
CA TYR A 10 17.78 1.25 -28.50
C TYR A 10 16.80 1.88 -29.52
N ARG A 11 17.28 2.27 -30.70
CA ARG A 11 16.45 2.69 -31.85
C ARG A 11 16.66 1.79 -33.05
N TYR A 12 16.48 0.47 -32.90
CA TYR A 12 16.30 -0.41 -34.07
C TYR A 12 15.01 0.01 -34.81
N SER A 13 15.15 1.00 -35.68
CA SER A 13 14.16 1.45 -36.64
C SER A 13 14.79 1.30 -38.02
N PRO A 14 14.31 0.32 -38.81
CA PRO A 14 14.82 0.08 -40.15
C PRO A 14 14.80 1.31 -41.07
N GLU A 15 13.97 2.30 -40.79
CA GLU A 15 13.84 3.50 -41.63
C GLU A 15 15.03 4.47 -41.52
N ILE A 16 15.61 4.58 -40.33
CA ILE A 16 16.68 5.56 -40.05
C ILE A 16 18.08 4.95 -40.03
N MET A 17 18.18 3.62 -40.12
CA MET A 17 19.46 2.92 -40.09
C MET A 17 20.16 2.92 -41.46
N PRO A 18 21.50 3.01 -41.50
CA PRO A 18 22.26 2.89 -42.75
C PRO A 18 22.03 1.54 -43.45
N GLU A 19 21.94 1.56 -44.78
CA GLU A 19 21.70 0.37 -45.61
C GLU A 19 22.73 -0.75 -45.35
N ASP A 20 24.02 -0.41 -45.17
CA ASP A 20 25.07 -1.39 -44.94
C ASP A 20 24.90 -2.12 -43.60
N VAL A 21 24.42 -1.42 -42.57
CA VAL A 21 24.08 -1.99 -41.26
C VAL A 21 22.87 -2.89 -41.39
N LEU A 22 21.82 -2.44 -42.08
CA LEU A 22 20.62 -3.24 -42.32
C LEU A 22 20.94 -4.55 -43.04
N ARG A 23 21.81 -4.52 -44.06
CA ARG A 23 22.24 -5.73 -44.77
C ARG A 23 23.05 -6.66 -43.88
N LYS A 24 23.93 -6.13 -43.02
CA LYS A 24 24.70 -6.95 -42.06
C LYS A 24 23.77 -7.67 -41.07
N LEU A 25 22.73 -6.99 -40.58
CA LEU A 25 21.77 -7.50 -39.61
C LEU A 25 20.64 -8.36 -40.21
N PHE A 26 20.53 -8.45 -41.53
CA PHE A 26 19.47 -9.24 -42.18
C PHE A 26 19.73 -10.75 -41.98
N VAL A 27 18.70 -11.48 -41.51
CA VAL A 27 18.79 -12.91 -41.17
C VAL A 27 17.47 -13.61 -41.47
N GLY A 28 17.53 -14.85 -42.00
CA GLY A 28 16.41 -15.80 -42.04
C GLY A 28 15.31 -15.49 -43.07
N ARG A 29 15.52 -14.46 -43.89
CA ARG A 29 14.54 -13.88 -44.83
C ARG A 29 15.09 -13.68 -46.23
N GLU A 30 16.30 -14.14 -46.49
CA GLU A 30 17.01 -14.00 -47.76
C GLU A 30 16.18 -14.57 -48.91
N LYS A 31 15.63 -15.79 -48.74
CA LYS A 31 14.78 -16.43 -49.75
C LYS A 31 13.48 -15.67 -50.03
N VAL A 32 12.90 -15.02 -49.02
CA VAL A 32 11.65 -14.25 -49.18
C VAL A 32 11.95 -12.95 -49.94
N LEU A 33 13.03 -12.26 -49.58
CA LEU A 33 13.49 -11.06 -50.28
C LEU A 33 13.80 -11.37 -51.76
N GLU A 34 14.56 -12.44 -52.01
CA GLU A 34 14.93 -12.89 -53.36
C GLU A 34 13.69 -13.22 -54.19
N SER A 35 12.78 -14.04 -53.65
CA SER A 35 11.54 -14.42 -54.36
C SER A 35 10.63 -13.22 -54.67
N LEU A 36 10.47 -12.27 -53.73
CA LEU A 36 9.67 -11.07 -53.97
C LEU A 36 10.32 -10.17 -55.04
N PHE A 37 11.64 -10.02 -54.98
CA PHE A 37 12.39 -9.24 -55.96
C PHE A 37 12.25 -9.83 -57.37
N GLU A 38 12.45 -11.14 -57.53
CA GLU A 38 12.33 -11.82 -58.84
C GLU A 38 10.92 -11.70 -59.44
N GLU A 39 9.89 -11.83 -58.60
CA GLU A 39 8.50 -11.71 -59.05
C GLU A 39 8.15 -10.27 -59.45
N LEU A 40 8.64 -9.27 -58.72
CA LEU A 40 8.47 -7.86 -59.06
C LEU A 40 9.27 -7.47 -60.31
N GLU A 41 10.47 -8.01 -60.48
CA GLU A 41 11.28 -7.85 -61.70
C GLU A 41 10.54 -8.40 -62.93
N SER A 42 10.03 -9.63 -62.82
CA SER A 42 9.26 -10.25 -63.90
C SER A 42 7.99 -9.47 -64.20
N ALA A 43 7.31 -8.95 -63.19
CA ALA A 43 6.09 -8.17 -63.35
C ALA A 43 6.34 -6.81 -64.01
N ALA A 44 7.41 -6.12 -63.60
CA ALA A 44 7.82 -4.84 -64.18
C ALA A 44 8.16 -4.97 -65.66
N ARG A 45 8.86 -6.05 -66.06
CA ARG A 45 9.19 -6.33 -67.46
C ARG A 45 7.98 -6.68 -68.32
N ASN A 46 6.94 -7.25 -67.72
CA ASN A 46 5.70 -7.63 -68.40
C ASN A 46 4.59 -6.58 -68.24
N GLU A 47 4.91 -5.40 -67.69
CA GLU A 47 3.97 -4.30 -67.44
C GLU A 47 2.70 -4.75 -66.70
N THR A 48 2.85 -5.68 -65.75
CA THR A 48 1.72 -6.27 -65.03
C THR A 48 1.72 -5.80 -63.57
N PRO A 49 0.70 -5.06 -63.10
CA PRO A 49 0.57 -4.67 -61.71
C PRO A 49 0.64 -5.86 -60.74
N ARG A 50 1.32 -5.67 -59.61
CA ARG A 50 1.34 -6.65 -58.51
C ARG A 50 0.99 -5.99 -57.19
N PHE A 51 0.16 -6.68 -56.42
CA PHE A 51 -0.31 -6.24 -55.10
C PHE A 51 0.05 -7.31 -54.08
N TYR A 52 1.07 -7.05 -53.27
CA TYR A 52 1.54 -7.94 -52.21
C TYR A 52 1.12 -7.43 -50.84
N LEU A 53 0.78 -8.35 -49.94
CA LEU A 53 0.56 -8.07 -48.54
C LEU A 53 1.45 -8.97 -47.69
N ILE A 54 2.46 -8.36 -47.06
CA ILE A 54 3.35 -9.03 -46.13
C ILE A 54 2.71 -9.04 -44.75
N VAL A 55 2.42 -10.25 -44.24
CA VAL A 55 1.71 -10.45 -42.97
C VAL A 55 2.65 -11.06 -41.95
N GLY A 56 2.68 -10.51 -40.74
CA GLY A 56 3.36 -11.13 -39.60
C GLY A 56 3.39 -10.19 -38.39
N PRO A 57 3.54 -10.73 -37.17
CA PRO A 57 3.36 -9.96 -35.93
C PRO A 57 4.29 -8.74 -35.80
N ARG A 58 4.01 -7.84 -34.85
CA ARG A 58 4.88 -6.67 -34.63
C ARG A 58 6.30 -7.13 -34.27
N GLY A 59 7.30 -6.39 -34.77
CA GLY A 59 8.71 -6.71 -34.52
C GLY A 59 9.29 -7.88 -35.33
N ILE A 60 8.50 -8.60 -36.14
CA ILE A 60 8.95 -9.81 -36.90
C ILE A 60 9.91 -9.54 -38.07
N GLY A 61 10.22 -8.27 -38.35
CA GLY A 61 11.11 -7.83 -39.43
C GLY A 61 10.44 -7.39 -40.74
N LYS A 62 9.14 -7.03 -40.73
CA LYS A 62 8.42 -6.55 -41.93
C LYS A 62 9.06 -5.29 -42.52
N SER A 63 9.25 -4.25 -41.71
CA SER A 63 9.85 -2.98 -42.12
C SER A 63 11.29 -3.17 -42.61
N HIS A 64 12.07 -4.03 -41.94
CA HIS A 64 13.43 -4.38 -42.37
C HIS A 64 13.43 -5.03 -43.77
N LEU A 65 12.52 -5.97 -44.01
CA LEU A 65 12.34 -6.60 -45.32
C LEU A 65 11.92 -5.58 -46.39
N LEU A 66 10.93 -4.71 -46.09
CA LEU A 66 10.44 -3.69 -47.03
C LEU A 66 11.52 -2.67 -47.38
N VAL A 67 12.27 -2.18 -46.39
CA VAL A 67 13.36 -1.22 -46.61
C VAL A 67 14.47 -1.82 -47.47
N LEU A 68 14.87 -3.07 -47.20
CA LEU A 68 15.86 -3.74 -48.05
C LEU A 68 15.34 -3.98 -49.47
N LEU A 69 14.07 -4.39 -49.62
CA LEU A 69 13.44 -4.53 -50.93
C LEU A 69 13.40 -3.18 -51.66
N TYR A 70 13.03 -2.09 -51.00
CA TYR A 70 13.07 -0.73 -51.56
C TYR A 70 14.45 -0.39 -52.12
N TYR A 71 15.52 -0.59 -51.35
CA TYR A 71 16.88 -0.34 -51.82
C TYR A 71 17.28 -1.27 -52.97
N GLU A 72 16.89 -2.54 -52.96
CA GLU A 72 17.17 -3.45 -54.07
C GLU A 72 16.45 -3.05 -55.36
N ILE A 73 15.18 -2.66 -55.28
CA ILE A 73 14.42 -2.15 -56.43
C ILE A 73 15.05 -0.85 -56.93
N LYS A 74 15.32 0.11 -56.04
CA LYS A 74 15.94 1.40 -56.40
C LYS A 74 17.28 1.22 -57.11
N ASN A 75 18.12 0.31 -56.61
CA ASN A 75 19.46 0.11 -57.13
C ASN A 75 19.50 -0.74 -58.40
N LYS A 76 18.63 -1.75 -58.53
CA LYS A 76 18.68 -2.73 -59.64
C LYS A 76 17.62 -2.52 -60.71
N LEU A 77 16.46 -1.97 -60.35
CA LEU A 77 15.28 -1.82 -61.21
C LEU A 77 14.79 -0.36 -61.31
N GLY A 78 15.56 0.61 -60.86
CA GLY A 78 15.22 2.04 -60.93
C GLY A 78 15.04 2.59 -62.34
N SER A 79 15.40 1.83 -63.39
CA SER A 79 15.08 2.18 -64.78
C SER A 79 13.69 1.72 -65.22
N LEU A 80 13.05 0.80 -64.50
CA LEU A 80 11.74 0.23 -64.81
C LEU A 80 10.68 0.65 -63.79
N LEU A 81 11.08 0.87 -62.53
CA LEU A 81 10.19 1.15 -61.41
C LEU A 81 10.58 2.44 -60.70
N ILE A 82 9.57 3.21 -60.30
CA ILE A 82 9.67 4.32 -59.36
C ILE A 82 9.26 3.80 -57.98
N PRO A 83 10.22 3.44 -57.11
CA PRO A 83 9.90 3.00 -55.76
C PRO A 83 9.48 4.20 -54.90
N VAL A 84 8.23 4.21 -54.45
CA VAL A 84 7.68 5.25 -53.57
C VAL A 84 7.42 4.61 -52.23
N LYS A 85 8.08 5.09 -51.18
CA LYS A 85 7.86 4.60 -49.82
C LYS A 85 7.13 5.66 -49.01
N LEU A 86 5.94 5.33 -48.51
CA LEU A 86 5.19 6.20 -47.60
C LEU A 86 5.78 6.11 -46.18
N ALA A 87 5.50 7.11 -45.35
CA ALA A 87 5.89 7.10 -43.94
C ALA A 87 5.26 5.91 -43.19
N GLU A 88 5.97 5.39 -42.17
CA GLU A 88 5.47 4.29 -41.34
C GLU A 88 4.13 4.62 -40.64
N GLU A 89 3.95 5.90 -40.29
CA GLU A 89 2.79 6.45 -39.59
C GLU A 89 2.09 7.52 -40.44
N GLU A 90 1.34 7.08 -41.45
CA GLU A 90 0.60 7.99 -42.33
C GLU A 90 -0.81 8.29 -41.77
N TYR A 91 -0.91 9.30 -40.89
CA TYR A 91 -2.17 9.73 -40.25
C TYR A 91 -2.93 10.83 -41.01
N SER A 92 -2.38 11.31 -42.12
CA SER A 92 -2.93 12.44 -42.90
C SER A 92 -3.69 12.04 -44.16
N VAL A 93 -3.80 10.74 -44.45
CA VAL A 93 -4.39 10.24 -45.70
C VAL A 93 -5.78 9.68 -45.40
N PHE A 94 -6.81 10.51 -45.65
CA PHE A 94 -8.22 10.17 -45.39
C PHE A 94 -8.98 9.82 -46.67
N ARG A 95 -8.44 10.21 -47.84
CA ARG A 95 -9.07 10.07 -49.16
C ARG A 95 -8.10 9.47 -50.17
N ALA A 96 -8.62 8.98 -51.29
CA ALA A 96 -7.78 8.48 -52.38
C ALA A 96 -6.89 9.59 -52.98
N SER A 97 -7.38 10.82 -53.08
CA SER A 97 -6.65 12.01 -53.53
C SER A 97 -5.42 12.29 -52.68
N ASP A 98 -5.57 12.28 -51.35
CA ASP A 98 -4.48 12.49 -50.39
C ASP A 98 -3.32 11.52 -50.63
N LEU A 99 -3.64 10.25 -50.93
CA LEU A 99 -2.63 9.22 -51.22
C LEU A 99 -1.83 9.55 -52.48
N PHE A 100 -2.50 9.93 -53.57
CA PHE A 100 -1.83 10.22 -54.84
C PHE A 100 -1.09 11.57 -54.82
N LEU A 101 -1.60 12.56 -54.07
CA LEU A 101 -0.87 13.79 -53.77
C LEU A 101 0.39 13.50 -52.96
N ARG A 102 0.31 12.65 -51.93
CA ARG A 102 1.49 12.24 -51.17
C ARG A 102 2.54 11.53 -52.05
N ILE A 103 2.10 10.71 -53.01
CA ILE A 103 3.02 10.08 -53.97
C ILE A 103 3.74 11.13 -54.83
N LEU A 104 3.03 12.18 -55.28
CA LEU A 104 3.65 13.30 -56.01
C LEU A 104 4.65 14.07 -55.13
N GLU A 105 4.25 14.42 -53.92
CA GLU A 105 5.11 15.10 -52.95
C GLU A 105 6.40 14.34 -52.69
N GLU A 106 6.31 13.01 -52.56
CA GLU A 106 7.49 12.18 -52.28
C GLU A 106 8.39 11.97 -53.51
N GLN A 107 7.96 12.44 -54.68
CA GLN A 107 8.79 12.60 -55.87
C GLN A 107 9.31 14.04 -56.03
N SER A 108 9.12 14.89 -55.02
CA SER A 108 9.44 16.33 -55.06
C SER A 108 8.70 17.08 -56.17
N GLU A 109 7.51 16.61 -56.56
CA GLU A 109 6.66 17.27 -57.55
C GLU A 109 5.81 18.37 -56.92
N GLU A 110 5.68 19.51 -57.63
CA GLU A 110 4.86 20.62 -57.17
C GLU A 110 3.36 20.29 -57.31
N THR A 111 2.60 20.43 -56.21
CA THR A 111 1.15 20.10 -56.14
C THR A 111 0.25 21.32 -55.90
N THR A 112 0.82 22.52 -55.81
CA THR A 112 0.11 23.79 -55.53
C THR A 112 -1.05 24.06 -56.49
N ASP A 113 -0.83 23.84 -57.78
CA ASP A 113 -1.87 24.03 -58.81
C ASP A 113 -3.02 23.02 -58.69
N ILE A 114 -2.73 21.80 -58.23
CA ILE A 114 -3.74 20.74 -58.03
C ILE A 114 -4.55 21.04 -56.77
N LEU A 115 -3.89 21.46 -55.69
CA LEU A 115 -4.53 21.83 -54.42
C LEU A 115 -5.39 23.10 -54.52
N ALA A 116 -5.22 23.89 -55.58
CA ALA A 116 -6.04 25.09 -55.84
C ALA A 116 -7.43 24.76 -56.43
N LEU A 117 -7.68 23.50 -56.84
CA LEU A 117 -8.97 23.07 -57.36
C LEU A 117 -10.03 23.01 -56.25
N GLU A 118 -11.29 23.31 -56.59
CA GLU A 118 -12.38 23.42 -55.60
C GLU A 118 -13.04 22.07 -55.27
N GLN A 119 -13.07 21.13 -56.22
CA GLN A 119 -13.76 19.85 -56.05
C GLN A 119 -12.79 18.69 -55.79
N GLU A 120 -13.14 17.84 -54.84
CA GLU A 120 -12.32 16.70 -54.42
C GLU A 120 -12.02 15.71 -55.56
N ASP A 121 -13.03 15.38 -56.37
CA ASP A 121 -12.84 14.48 -57.49
C ASP A 121 -11.93 15.10 -58.58
N GLU A 122 -11.98 16.43 -58.76
CA GLU A 122 -11.07 17.14 -59.68
C GLU A 122 -9.62 17.08 -59.20
N ILE A 123 -9.39 17.27 -57.89
CA ILE A 123 -8.07 17.10 -57.24
C ILE A 123 -7.54 15.69 -57.49
N LEU A 124 -8.35 14.66 -57.23
CA LEU A 124 -7.98 13.26 -57.45
C LEU A 124 -7.58 12.99 -58.90
N TYR A 125 -8.41 13.38 -59.87
CA TYR A 125 -8.14 13.12 -61.28
C TYR A 125 -6.92 13.91 -61.78
N ALA A 126 -6.74 15.15 -61.35
CA ALA A 126 -5.56 15.95 -61.69
C ALA A 126 -4.26 15.33 -61.14
N ALA A 127 -4.28 14.83 -59.89
CA ALA A 127 -3.14 14.10 -59.31
C ALA A 127 -2.82 12.82 -60.10
N LEU A 128 -3.85 12.03 -60.46
CA LEU A 128 -3.69 10.82 -61.26
C LEU A 128 -3.17 11.12 -62.66
N GLU A 129 -3.69 12.15 -63.33
CA GLU A 129 -3.24 12.55 -64.67
C GLU A 129 -1.76 12.94 -64.65
N LYS A 130 -1.34 13.71 -63.64
CA LYS A 130 0.07 14.08 -63.47
C LYS A 130 0.96 12.85 -63.26
N LEU A 131 0.55 11.89 -62.42
CA LEU A 131 1.29 10.64 -62.20
C LEU A 131 1.39 9.80 -63.48
N VAL A 132 0.31 9.70 -64.26
CA VAL A 132 0.32 8.99 -65.56
C VAL A 132 1.28 9.65 -66.54
N GLN A 133 1.24 10.98 -66.67
CA GLN A 133 2.14 11.71 -67.55
C GLN A 133 3.62 11.49 -67.19
N LEU A 134 3.95 11.49 -65.90
CA LEU A 134 5.31 11.22 -65.41
C LEU A 134 5.74 9.76 -65.71
N SER A 135 4.84 8.81 -65.45
CA SER A 135 5.07 7.39 -65.74
C SER A 135 5.33 7.12 -67.22
N GLU A 136 4.53 7.71 -68.11
CA GLU A 136 4.65 7.56 -69.57
C GLU A 136 5.90 8.23 -70.13
N LYS A 137 6.27 9.39 -69.60
CA LYS A 137 7.45 10.16 -70.03
C LYS A 137 8.74 9.37 -69.85
N ASP A 138 8.90 8.73 -68.70
CA ASP A 138 10.13 8.02 -68.34
C ASP A 138 10.05 6.50 -68.60
N GLY A 139 8.86 5.99 -68.97
CA GLY A 139 8.62 4.56 -69.22
C GLY A 139 8.68 3.71 -67.94
N GLN A 140 8.45 4.33 -66.79
CA GLN A 140 8.60 3.72 -65.47
C GLN A 140 7.25 3.55 -64.80
N ARG A 141 7.08 2.48 -64.02
CA ARG A 141 5.84 2.18 -63.29
C ARG A 141 6.05 2.44 -61.79
N TYR A 142 5.02 2.86 -61.06
CA TYR A 142 5.12 3.11 -59.62
C TYR A 142 5.05 1.81 -58.81
N LEU A 143 5.99 1.63 -57.88
CA LEU A 143 5.92 0.59 -56.85
C LEU A 143 5.78 1.25 -55.47
N ILE A 144 4.58 1.19 -54.92
CA ILE A 144 4.22 1.86 -53.68
C ILE A 144 4.45 0.90 -52.50
N PHE A 145 5.29 1.31 -51.56
CA PHE A 145 5.53 0.62 -50.30
C PHE A 145 4.67 1.24 -49.22
N VAL A 146 3.79 0.43 -48.62
CA VAL A 146 2.86 0.85 -47.57
C VAL A 146 3.10 0.03 -46.30
N GLU A 147 3.48 0.69 -45.21
CA GLU A 147 3.56 0.01 -43.92
C GLU A 147 2.22 0.10 -43.18
N ASN A 148 1.91 -0.91 -42.37
CA ASN A 148 0.70 -0.92 -41.53
C ASN A 148 -0.62 -0.66 -42.28
N LEU A 149 -0.86 -1.31 -43.43
CA LEU A 149 -2.04 -1.09 -44.30
C LEU A 149 -3.39 -1.02 -43.57
N HIS A 150 -3.59 -1.84 -42.53
CA HIS A 150 -4.78 -1.81 -41.68
C HIS A 150 -5.10 -0.43 -41.07
N GLN A 151 -4.07 0.35 -40.69
CA GLN A 151 -4.23 1.69 -40.13
C GLN A 151 -4.58 2.71 -41.21
N LEU A 152 -4.00 2.58 -42.41
CA LEU A 152 -4.38 3.40 -43.55
C LEU A 152 -5.85 3.15 -43.91
N PHE A 153 -6.27 1.88 -44.03
CA PHE A 153 -7.65 1.54 -44.38
C PHE A 153 -8.68 2.01 -43.34
N LYS A 154 -8.29 2.09 -42.06
CA LYS A 154 -9.16 2.59 -40.99
C LYS A 154 -9.50 4.08 -41.13
N GLN A 155 -8.65 4.85 -41.82
CA GLN A 155 -8.88 6.28 -42.06
C GLN A 155 -9.84 6.53 -43.23
N PHE A 156 -10.02 5.55 -44.11
CA PHE A 156 -10.88 5.62 -45.28
C PHE A 156 -12.28 5.14 -44.92
N ASP A 157 -13.30 5.81 -45.45
CA ASP A 157 -14.63 5.23 -45.49
C ASP A 157 -14.73 4.17 -46.60
N THR A 158 -15.83 3.42 -46.61
CA THR A 158 -16.05 2.36 -47.60
C THR A 158 -16.10 2.90 -49.04
N ALA A 159 -16.57 4.12 -49.25
CA ALA A 159 -16.65 4.71 -50.59
C ALA A 159 -15.26 5.05 -51.14
N GLU A 160 -14.39 5.63 -50.32
CA GLU A 160 -13.00 5.92 -50.66
C GLU A 160 -12.19 4.64 -50.90
N LEU A 161 -12.40 3.57 -50.13
CA LEU A 161 -11.79 2.26 -50.41
C LEU A 161 -12.25 1.67 -51.74
N GLN A 162 -13.53 1.80 -52.10
CA GLN A 162 -14.05 1.37 -53.41
C GLN A 162 -13.43 2.18 -54.56
N LYS A 163 -13.31 3.51 -54.39
CA LYS A 163 -12.62 4.37 -55.35
C LYS A 163 -11.17 3.94 -55.52
N LEU A 164 -10.43 3.74 -54.43
CA LEU A 164 -9.03 3.32 -54.46
C LEU A 164 -8.85 1.97 -55.17
N ARG A 165 -9.70 0.97 -54.88
CA ARG A 165 -9.67 -0.31 -55.60
C ARG A 165 -9.93 -0.13 -57.09
N SER A 166 -10.92 0.68 -57.47
CA SER A 166 -11.23 0.96 -58.87
C SER A 166 -10.04 1.57 -59.61
N ILE A 167 -9.32 2.50 -58.96
CA ILE A 167 -8.11 3.12 -59.52
C ILE A 167 -7.03 2.07 -59.75
N PHE A 168 -6.70 1.26 -58.74
CA PHE A 168 -5.68 0.20 -58.90
C PHE A 168 -6.04 -0.87 -59.93
N GLN A 169 -7.34 -1.06 -60.24
CA GLN A 169 -7.78 -1.97 -61.31
C GLN A 169 -7.75 -1.32 -62.69
N ARG A 170 -7.95 -0.01 -62.78
CA ARG A 170 -8.02 0.74 -64.04
C ARG A 170 -6.65 1.17 -64.55
N TYR A 171 -5.75 1.53 -63.64
CA TYR A 171 -4.43 2.07 -63.96
C TYR A 171 -3.36 0.98 -63.74
N ASP A 172 -2.72 0.55 -64.82
CA ASP A 172 -1.67 -0.47 -64.82
C ASP A 172 -0.28 0.07 -64.41
N ILE A 173 -0.19 1.36 -64.08
CA ILE A 173 1.03 2.02 -63.62
C ILE A 173 1.34 1.79 -62.13
N PHE A 174 0.41 1.24 -61.35
CA PHE A 174 0.57 1.10 -59.89
C PHE A 174 0.71 -0.35 -59.44
N SER A 175 1.82 -0.66 -58.78
CA SER A 175 2.00 -1.86 -57.97
C SER A 175 2.14 -1.48 -56.50
N VAL A 176 1.75 -2.37 -55.59
CA VAL A 176 1.79 -2.12 -54.15
C VAL A 176 2.45 -3.29 -53.42
N VAL A 177 3.40 -2.98 -52.53
CA VAL A 177 3.90 -3.91 -51.52
C VAL A 177 3.53 -3.34 -50.16
N ALA A 178 2.49 -3.91 -49.57
CA ALA A 178 1.97 -3.48 -48.28
C ALA A 178 2.42 -4.43 -47.16
N SER A 179 2.44 -3.95 -45.92
CA SER A 179 2.58 -4.80 -44.74
C SER A 179 1.47 -4.61 -43.72
N THR A 180 1.19 -5.65 -42.94
CA THR A 180 0.22 -5.61 -41.83
C THR A 180 0.66 -6.57 -40.71
N PRO A 181 0.39 -6.27 -39.43
CA PRO A 181 0.67 -7.19 -38.33
C PRO A 181 -0.08 -8.53 -38.49
N MET A 182 -1.33 -8.48 -38.92
CA MET A 182 -2.20 -9.64 -39.13
C MET A 182 -3.18 -9.36 -40.27
N ILE A 183 -3.84 -10.41 -40.75
CA ILE A 183 -4.96 -10.24 -41.67
C ILE A 183 -6.11 -9.56 -40.89
N PHE A 184 -6.71 -8.54 -41.51
CA PHE A 184 -7.74 -7.69 -40.92
C PHE A 184 -8.98 -7.64 -41.84
N PRO A 185 -10.15 -7.25 -41.31
CA PRO A 185 -11.43 -7.37 -42.02
C PRO A 185 -11.43 -6.82 -43.45
N GLY A 186 -10.86 -5.63 -43.67
CA GLY A 186 -10.82 -4.94 -44.97
C GLY A 186 -10.19 -5.71 -46.14
N VAL A 187 -9.48 -6.80 -45.87
CA VAL A 187 -8.92 -7.71 -46.90
C VAL A 187 -9.42 -9.16 -46.77
N SER A 188 -10.04 -9.54 -45.65
CA SER A 188 -10.49 -10.91 -45.37
C SER A 188 -11.99 -11.14 -45.49
N GLU A 189 -12.82 -10.11 -45.28
CA GLU A 189 -14.28 -10.25 -45.36
C GLU A 189 -14.76 -10.08 -46.80
N HIS A 190 -15.76 -10.86 -47.19
CA HIS A 190 -16.24 -10.91 -48.57
C HIS A 190 -16.94 -9.61 -49.01
N ASP A 191 -17.53 -8.88 -48.07
CA ASP A 191 -18.22 -7.61 -48.29
C ASP A 191 -17.28 -6.40 -48.35
N GLU A 192 -15.99 -6.59 -48.05
CA GLU A 192 -15.03 -5.50 -47.98
C GLU A 192 -14.35 -5.16 -49.31
N PRO A 193 -14.12 -3.85 -49.57
CA PRO A 193 -13.17 -3.25 -50.47
C PRO A 193 -12.27 -4.19 -51.23
N PHE A 194 -11.29 -4.70 -50.51
CA PHE A 194 -10.09 -5.36 -51.01
C PHE A 194 -10.09 -6.87 -50.74
N TYR A 195 -11.27 -7.48 -50.60
CA TYR A 195 -11.39 -8.93 -50.46
C TYR A 195 -10.61 -9.67 -51.54
N ASN A 196 -9.67 -10.53 -51.11
CA ASN A 196 -8.82 -11.36 -51.95
C ASN A 196 -8.05 -10.58 -53.05
N PHE A 197 -7.75 -9.30 -52.80
CA PHE A 197 -7.07 -8.43 -53.77
C PHE A 197 -5.54 -8.61 -53.73
N PHE A 198 -4.98 -8.87 -52.55
CA PHE A 198 -3.54 -8.96 -52.35
C PHE A 198 -3.04 -10.41 -52.37
N ARG A 199 -1.85 -10.64 -52.93
CA ARG A 199 -1.09 -11.86 -52.72
C ARG A 199 -0.41 -11.82 -51.36
N VAL A 200 -0.83 -12.70 -50.47
CA VAL A 200 -0.39 -12.71 -49.07
C VAL A 200 0.92 -13.49 -48.92
N GLN A 201 1.93 -12.86 -48.31
CA GLN A 201 3.18 -13.49 -47.90
C GLN A 201 3.30 -13.46 -46.37
N HIS A 202 3.18 -14.62 -45.73
CA HIS A 202 3.35 -14.72 -44.28
C HIS A 202 4.84 -14.78 -43.89
N LEU A 203 5.22 -14.04 -42.86
CA LEU A 203 6.52 -14.16 -42.20
C LEU A 203 6.38 -15.04 -40.97
N ARG A 204 7.12 -16.16 -40.93
CA ARG A 204 7.18 -17.07 -39.78
C ARG A 204 8.02 -16.48 -38.64
N GLU A 205 8.00 -17.05 -37.45
CA GLU A 205 8.88 -16.66 -36.36
C GLU A 205 10.35 -17.09 -36.63
N PHE A 206 11.32 -16.41 -36.02
CA PHE A 206 12.72 -16.85 -36.10
C PHE A 206 12.94 -18.08 -35.23
N SER A 207 13.69 -19.02 -35.76
CA SER A 207 14.20 -20.18 -35.01
C SER A 207 15.29 -19.75 -34.01
N LEU A 208 15.58 -20.64 -33.06
CA LEU A 208 16.71 -20.46 -32.13
C LEU A 208 18.02 -20.21 -32.88
N ASP A 209 18.29 -20.95 -33.95
CA ASP A 209 19.50 -20.80 -34.77
C ASP A 209 19.57 -19.43 -35.45
N GLU A 210 18.45 -18.96 -36.03
CA GLU A 210 18.38 -17.64 -36.67
C GLU A 210 18.56 -16.50 -35.66
N ILE A 211 17.97 -16.63 -34.46
CA ILE A 211 18.19 -15.66 -33.38
C ILE A 211 19.64 -15.67 -32.92
N THR A 212 20.22 -16.84 -32.74
CA THR A 212 21.64 -16.98 -32.35
C THR A 212 22.55 -16.30 -33.37
N VAL A 213 22.26 -16.45 -34.66
CA VAL A 213 22.98 -15.76 -35.75
C VAL A 213 22.75 -14.25 -35.70
N LEU A 214 21.52 -13.79 -35.46
CA LEU A 214 21.19 -12.38 -35.34
C LEU A 214 21.95 -11.71 -34.20
N ILE A 215 21.92 -12.27 -33.00
CA ILE A 215 22.63 -11.75 -31.82
C ILE A 215 24.13 -11.68 -32.09
N ARG A 216 24.70 -12.72 -32.70
CA ARG A 216 26.12 -12.74 -33.08
C ARG A 216 26.47 -11.62 -34.07
N LYS A 217 25.59 -11.36 -35.05
CA LYS A 217 25.75 -10.26 -36.01
C LYS A 217 25.65 -8.90 -35.32
N ILE A 218 24.72 -8.74 -34.37
CA ILE A 218 24.55 -7.53 -33.56
C ILE A 218 25.84 -7.25 -32.78
N ALA A 219 26.31 -8.20 -31.97
CA ALA A 219 27.52 -8.06 -31.17
C ALA A 219 28.74 -7.69 -32.02
N LYS A 220 28.85 -8.25 -33.23
CA LYS A 220 29.90 -7.92 -34.20
C LYS A 220 29.78 -6.50 -34.76
N VAL A 221 28.56 -6.02 -35.05
CA VAL A 221 28.31 -4.66 -35.55
C VAL A 221 28.62 -3.62 -34.48
N GLU A 222 28.31 -3.90 -33.21
CA GLU A 222 28.61 -3.02 -32.07
C GLU A 222 30.08 -3.07 -31.62
N GLY A 223 30.84 -4.07 -32.06
CA GLY A 223 32.22 -4.28 -31.58
C GLY A 223 32.30 -4.80 -30.14
N ASN A 224 31.27 -5.50 -29.65
CA ASN A 224 31.25 -6.06 -28.30
C ASN A 224 32.07 -7.36 -28.23
N GLU A 225 33.40 -7.24 -28.22
CA GLU A 225 34.32 -8.38 -28.20
C GLU A 225 34.19 -9.25 -26.93
N LYS A 226 33.80 -8.66 -25.79
CA LYS A 226 33.55 -9.39 -24.54
C LYS A 226 32.37 -10.34 -24.68
N PHE A 227 31.22 -9.84 -25.14
CA PHE A 227 30.05 -10.69 -25.38
C PHE A 227 30.31 -11.73 -26.47
N PHE A 228 31.06 -11.36 -27.50
CA PHE A 228 31.42 -12.28 -28.58
C PHE A 228 32.34 -13.42 -28.13
N SER A 229 33.29 -13.15 -27.24
CA SER A 229 34.24 -14.16 -26.74
C SER A 229 33.59 -15.13 -25.74
N ASP A 230 32.61 -14.67 -24.94
CA ASP A 230 31.88 -15.48 -23.97
C ASP A 230 30.48 -15.92 -24.46
N PHE A 231 30.26 -15.96 -25.78
CA PHE A 231 28.95 -16.26 -26.36
C PHE A 231 28.37 -17.61 -25.91
N VAL A 232 29.23 -18.57 -25.57
CA VAL A 232 28.83 -19.90 -25.06
C VAL A 232 28.23 -19.79 -23.64
N GLY A 233 28.78 -18.92 -22.78
CA GLY A 233 28.25 -18.67 -21.44
C GLY A 233 26.83 -18.08 -21.44
N TYR A 234 26.43 -17.43 -22.54
CA TYR A 234 25.10 -16.84 -22.70
C TYR A 234 24.07 -17.78 -23.36
N ALA A 235 24.40 -19.02 -23.68
CA ALA A 235 23.52 -19.92 -24.44
C ALA A 235 22.16 -20.13 -23.78
N GLU A 236 22.11 -20.39 -22.48
CA GLU A 236 20.86 -20.58 -21.72
C GLU A 236 20.01 -19.30 -21.69
N ARG A 237 20.64 -18.13 -21.50
CA ARG A 237 19.96 -16.82 -21.56
C ARG A 237 19.39 -16.53 -22.94
N ILE A 238 20.12 -16.87 -23.99
CA ILE A 238 19.64 -16.74 -25.38
C ILE A 238 18.43 -17.66 -25.59
N HIS A 239 18.48 -18.89 -25.08
CA HIS A 239 17.36 -19.83 -25.16
C HIS A 239 16.13 -19.32 -24.40
N GLY A 240 16.30 -18.83 -23.17
CA GLY A 240 15.25 -18.20 -22.36
C GLY A 240 14.62 -16.99 -23.05
N MET A 241 15.44 -16.14 -23.66
CA MET A 241 14.97 -15.01 -24.45
C MET A 241 14.17 -15.46 -25.69
N VAL A 242 14.63 -16.46 -26.44
CA VAL A 242 13.88 -16.98 -27.60
C VAL A 242 12.53 -17.53 -27.17
N HIS A 243 12.52 -18.26 -26.05
CA HIS A 243 11.30 -18.77 -25.44
C HIS A 243 10.32 -17.63 -25.14
N LEU A 244 10.78 -16.54 -24.54
CA LEU A 244 9.93 -15.41 -24.16
C LEU A 244 9.44 -14.60 -25.35
N THR A 245 10.36 -14.24 -26.24
CA THR A 245 10.09 -13.39 -27.41
C THR A 245 9.28 -14.11 -28.49
N GLY A 246 9.13 -15.43 -28.38
CA GLY A 246 8.45 -16.25 -29.39
C GLY A 246 9.08 -16.16 -30.76
N GLY A 247 10.37 -15.83 -30.85
CA GLY A 247 11.05 -15.66 -32.13
C GLY A 247 10.99 -14.26 -32.74
N SER A 248 10.58 -13.22 -31.98
CA SER A 248 10.53 -11.83 -32.45
C SER A 248 11.91 -11.15 -32.46
N PRO A 249 12.47 -10.78 -33.63
CA PRO A 249 13.77 -10.13 -33.74
C PRO A 249 13.88 -8.82 -32.98
N ARG A 250 12.83 -7.97 -33.00
CA ARG A 250 12.84 -6.68 -32.30
C ARG A 250 12.99 -6.85 -30.79
N LEU A 251 12.22 -7.78 -30.21
CA LEU A 251 12.32 -8.05 -28.77
C LEU A 251 13.67 -8.69 -28.43
N VAL A 252 14.17 -9.60 -29.27
CA VAL A 252 15.51 -10.19 -29.11
C VAL A 252 16.60 -9.13 -29.09
N ILE A 253 16.55 -8.12 -29.96
CA ILE A 253 17.50 -7.00 -29.97
C ILE A 253 17.45 -6.24 -28.64
N LEU A 254 16.23 -5.98 -28.15
CA LEU A 254 16.02 -5.26 -26.89
C LEU A 254 16.58 -6.04 -25.69
N PHE A 255 16.28 -7.33 -25.59
CA PHE A 255 16.82 -8.18 -24.53
C PHE A 255 18.33 -8.40 -24.65
N TYR A 256 18.90 -8.42 -25.86
CA TYR A 256 20.35 -8.44 -26.04
C TYR A 256 21.00 -7.22 -25.38
N GLU A 257 20.44 -6.01 -25.49
CA GLU A 257 21.00 -4.83 -24.81
C GLU A 257 21.06 -5.04 -23.28
N MET A 258 20.04 -5.67 -22.69
CA MET A 258 20.00 -5.99 -21.26
C MET A 258 21.11 -6.96 -20.85
N ILE A 259 21.32 -8.04 -21.64
CA ILE A 259 22.37 -9.04 -21.35
C ILE A 259 23.76 -8.43 -21.55
N ALA A 260 23.94 -7.66 -22.63
CA ALA A 260 25.24 -7.18 -23.07
C ALA A 260 25.77 -6.01 -22.22
N ARG A 261 24.89 -5.17 -21.66
CA ARG A 261 25.27 -3.99 -20.86
C ARG A 261 25.34 -4.25 -19.35
N GLY A 262 24.75 -5.35 -18.86
CA GLY A 262 24.88 -5.77 -17.45
C GLY A 262 24.18 -4.86 -16.44
N GLU A 263 23.31 -3.97 -16.89
CA GLU A 263 22.45 -3.12 -16.06
C GLU A 263 21.22 -3.94 -15.64
N LEU A 264 21.39 -4.80 -14.63
CA LEU A 264 20.40 -5.79 -14.19
C LEU A 264 19.95 -5.53 -12.74
N GLU A 265 19.57 -4.30 -12.43
CA GLU A 265 18.82 -4.05 -11.20
C GLU A 265 17.30 -4.05 -11.45
N ASP A 266 16.81 -3.62 -12.62
CA ASP A 266 15.37 -3.65 -12.91
C ASP A 266 15.00 -4.39 -14.21
N THR A 267 15.37 -5.67 -14.31
CA THR A 267 14.91 -6.55 -15.41
C THR A 267 13.38 -6.58 -15.51
N GLU A 268 12.70 -6.52 -14.36
CA GLU A 268 11.25 -6.47 -14.24
C GLU A 268 10.68 -5.13 -14.76
N ASP A 269 11.26 -3.97 -14.40
CA ASP A 269 10.76 -2.68 -14.91
C ASP A 269 11.00 -2.49 -16.39
N ALA A 270 12.16 -2.91 -16.90
CA ALA A 270 12.41 -2.92 -18.34
C ALA A 270 11.37 -3.78 -19.07
N PHE A 271 11.02 -4.93 -18.49
CA PHE A 271 10.03 -5.82 -19.05
C PHE A 271 8.61 -5.25 -19.00
N PHE A 272 8.21 -4.64 -17.90
CA PHE A 272 6.90 -3.98 -17.79
C PHE A 272 6.77 -2.78 -18.70
N LYS A 273 7.82 -1.96 -18.82
CA LYS A 273 7.85 -0.84 -19.75
C LYS A 273 7.58 -1.29 -21.19
N ILE A 274 8.16 -2.42 -21.62
CA ILE A 274 7.89 -3.00 -22.94
C ILE A 274 6.40 -3.31 -23.12
N ILE A 275 5.79 -3.96 -22.12
CA ILE A 275 4.38 -4.34 -22.18
C ILE A 275 3.46 -3.13 -22.20
N ASP A 276 3.78 -2.09 -21.42
CA ASP A 276 3.02 -0.85 -21.40
C ASP A 276 3.14 -0.10 -22.73
N GLU A 277 4.34 0.00 -23.31
CA GLU A 277 4.53 0.59 -24.65
C GLU A 277 3.75 -0.16 -25.74
N HIS A 278 3.60 -1.48 -25.63
CA HIS A 278 2.86 -2.30 -26.61
C HIS A 278 1.36 -2.37 -26.33
N THR A 279 0.88 -1.78 -25.22
CA THR A 279 -0.53 -1.87 -24.81
C THR A 279 -1.53 -1.36 -25.84
N PRO A 280 -1.33 -0.20 -26.48
CA PRO A 280 -2.27 0.30 -27.48
C PRO A 280 -2.47 -0.69 -28.65
N TYR A 281 -1.41 -1.38 -29.05
CA TYR A 281 -1.48 -2.40 -30.10
C TYR A 281 -2.35 -3.60 -29.69
N TYR A 282 -2.14 -4.11 -28.49
CA TYR A 282 -2.91 -5.25 -28.02
C TYR A 282 -4.39 -4.89 -27.91
N GLN A 283 -4.73 -3.68 -27.47
CA GLN A 283 -6.10 -3.18 -27.47
C GLN A 283 -6.68 -3.09 -28.89
N GLU A 284 -5.91 -2.58 -29.86
CA GLU A 284 -6.32 -2.50 -31.26
C GLU A 284 -6.61 -3.89 -31.86
N VAL A 285 -5.77 -4.89 -31.58
CA VAL A 285 -5.99 -6.27 -32.04
C VAL A 285 -7.33 -6.82 -31.54
N PHE A 286 -7.67 -6.58 -30.27
CA PHE A 286 -8.98 -6.99 -29.75
C PHE A 286 -10.13 -6.27 -30.47
N GLN A 287 -9.97 -4.99 -30.84
CA GLN A 287 -10.97 -4.22 -31.57
C GLN A 287 -11.23 -4.76 -32.98
N LEU A 288 -10.20 -5.29 -33.65
CA LEU A 288 -10.31 -5.87 -35.00
C LEU A 288 -11.07 -7.20 -35.04
N LEU A 289 -11.12 -7.93 -33.93
CA LEU A 289 -11.79 -9.23 -33.87
C LEU A 289 -13.30 -9.09 -33.67
N SER A 290 -14.08 -9.90 -34.41
CA SER A 290 -15.52 -10.05 -34.19
C SER A 290 -15.82 -10.57 -32.78
N PRO A 291 -17.03 -10.36 -32.21
CA PRO A 291 -17.33 -10.74 -30.83
C PRO A 291 -17.04 -12.21 -30.49
N GLN A 292 -17.33 -13.14 -31.41
CA GLN A 292 -17.06 -14.57 -31.20
C GLN A 292 -15.56 -14.90 -31.26
N LEU A 293 -14.83 -14.32 -32.23
CA LEU A 293 -13.38 -14.50 -32.35
C LEU A 293 -12.65 -13.93 -31.15
N ARG A 294 -13.11 -12.77 -30.65
CA ARG A 294 -12.58 -12.11 -29.45
C ARG A 294 -12.73 -13.00 -28.22
N ILE A 295 -13.88 -13.66 -28.02
CA ILE A 295 -14.09 -14.59 -26.91
C ILE A 295 -13.09 -15.77 -26.98
N LEU A 296 -12.91 -16.37 -28.17
CA LEU A 296 -12.00 -17.50 -28.34
C LEU A 296 -10.54 -17.09 -28.15
N PHE A 297 -10.16 -15.92 -28.67
CA PHE A 297 -8.82 -15.37 -28.51
C PHE A 297 -8.52 -15.06 -27.03
N ASP A 298 -9.44 -14.39 -26.32
CA ASP A 298 -9.30 -14.13 -24.87
C ASP A 298 -9.26 -15.41 -24.04
N THR A 299 -10.03 -16.43 -24.43
CA THR A 299 -10.04 -17.74 -23.77
C THR A 299 -8.68 -18.43 -23.91
N LEU A 300 -8.05 -18.36 -25.08
CA LEU A 300 -6.71 -18.90 -25.33
C LEU A 300 -5.64 -18.14 -24.53
N ILE A 301 -5.69 -16.81 -24.53
CA ILE A 301 -4.80 -15.95 -23.74
C ILE A 301 -4.92 -16.31 -22.25
N SER A 302 -6.14 -16.35 -21.73
CA SER A 302 -6.43 -16.58 -20.31
C SER A 302 -6.22 -18.04 -19.88
N SER A 303 -6.03 -18.97 -20.82
CA SER A 303 -5.81 -20.38 -20.49
C SER A 303 -4.42 -20.66 -19.95
N GLY A 304 -3.45 -19.77 -20.20
CA GLY A 304 -2.08 -19.91 -19.69
C GLY A 304 -1.29 -21.11 -20.23
N ALA A 305 -1.81 -21.84 -21.20
CA ALA A 305 -1.14 -22.99 -21.81
C ALA A 305 -1.81 -23.32 -23.15
N PRO A 306 -1.10 -24.02 -24.06
CA PRO A 306 -1.72 -24.58 -25.26
C PRO A 306 -2.95 -25.42 -24.91
N ALA A 307 -4.06 -25.20 -25.62
CA ALA A 307 -5.35 -25.82 -25.32
C ALA A 307 -5.96 -26.53 -26.53
N THR A 308 -6.62 -27.65 -26.28
CA THR A 308 -7.36 -28.38 -27.33
C THR A 308 -8.70 -27.69 -27.66
N PRO A 309 -9.27 -27.90 -28.86
CA PRO A 309 -10.60 -27.37 -29.20
C PRO A 309 -11.69 -27.71 -28.18
N LYS A 310 -11.60 -28.88 -27.54
CA LYS A 310 -12.54 -29.31 -26.49
C LYS A 310 -12.42 -28.45 -25.23
N GLN A 311 -11.20 -28.25 -24.73
CA GLN A 311 -10.94 -27.41 -23.56
C GLN A 311 -11.35 -25.96 -23.82
N ILE A 312 -11.09 -25.45 -25.04
CA ILE A 312 -11.47 -24.10 -25.45
C ILE A 312 -13.00 -23.97 -25.47
N ALA A 313 -13.72 -24.93 -26.04
CA ALA A 313 -15.18 -24.94 -26.07
C ALA A 313 -15.82 -24.94 -24.67
N GLU A 314 -15.27 -25.74 -23.74
CA GLU A 314 -15.72 -25.79 -22.35
C GLU A 314 -15.50 -24.45 -21.64
N LYS A 315 -14.31 -23.84 -21.76
CA LYS A 315 -13.99 -22.56 -21.13
C LYS A 315 -14.75 -21.38 -21.74
N SER A 316 -14.86 -21.33 -23.07
CA SER A 316 -15.49 -20.23 -23.79
C SER A 316 -17.01 -20.33 -23.83
N ARG A 317 -17.57 -21.49 -23.45
CA ARG A 317 -19.02 -21.81 -23.54
C ARG A 317 -19.57 -21.67 -24.97
N ILE A 318 -18.74 -21.98 -25.98
CA ILE A 318 -19.11 -21.97 -27.40
C ILE A 318 -19.17 -23.43 -27.90
N PRO A 319 -20.15 -23.82 -28.72
CA PRO A 319 -20.23 -25.18 -29.26
C PRO A 319 -18.95 -25.60 -30.02
N LEU A 320 -18.46 -26.81 -29.75
CA LEU A 320 -17.22 -27.35 -30.33
C LEU A 320 -17.11 -27.25 -31.87
N PRO A 321 -18.17 -27.49 -32.67
CA PRO A 321 -18.08 -27.30 -34.12
C PRO A 321 -17.77 -25.86 -34.53
N THR A 322 -18.37 -24.89 -33.82
CA THR A 322 -18.13 -23.46 -34.02
C THR A 322 -16.70 -23.12 -33.61
N VAL A 323 -16.24 -23.59 -32.45
CA VAL A 323 -14.86 -23.40 -31.98
C VAL A 323 -13.85 -23.90 -33.01
N THR A 324 -14.03 -25.13 -33.51
CA THR A 324 -13.11 -25.72 -34.49
C THR A 324 -13.01 -24.89 -35.78
N THR A 325 -14.15 -24.37 -36.24
CA THR A 325 -14.20 -23.53 -37.46
C THR A 325 -13.54 -22.17 -37.23
N GLN A 326 -13.83 -21.53 -36.10
CA GLN A 326 -13.29 -20.22 -35.76
C GLN A 326 -11.80 -20.27 -35.39
N LEU A 327 -11.30 -21.37 -34.78
CA LEU A 327 -9.87 -21.56 -34.53
C LEU A 327 -9.09 -21.67 -35.84
N ARG A 328 -9.60 -22.41 -36.83
CA ARG A 328 -8.99 -22.45 -38.17
C ARG A 328 -8.95 -21.07 -38.82
N ARG A 329 -9.98 -20.25 -38.61
CA ARG A 329 -10.02 -18.87 -39.08
C ARG A 329 -8.96 -18.01 -38.38
N LEU A 330 -8.91 -18.01 -37.04
CA LEU A 330 -7.88 -17.30 -36.27
C LEU A 330 -6.46 -17.72 -36.67
N GLU A 331 -6.24 -19.01 -36.93
CA GLU A 331 -4.95 -19.54 -37.36
C GLU A 331 -4.58 -19.04 -38.76
N LYS A 332 -5.53 -19.11 -39.71
CA LYS A 332 -5.37 -18.59 -41.07
C LYS A 332 -5.09 -17.09 -41.08
N ASP A 333 -5.79 -16.33 -40.24
CA ASP A 333 -5.67 -14.88 -40.19
C ASP A 333 -4.42 -14.42 -39.39
N GLY A 334 -3.74 -15.37 -38.73
CA GLY A 334 -2.42 -15.18 -38.11
C GLY A 334 -2.43 -14.89 -36.61
N TYR A 335 -3.58 -14.93 -35.94
CA TYR A 335 -3.71 -14.61 -34.51
C TYR A 335 -3.18 -15.74 -33.60
N ILE A 336 -3.33 -16.99 -34.04
CA ILE A 336 -2.96 -18.18 -33.26
C ILE A 336 -2.11 -19.14 -34.08
N ILE A 337 -1.48 -20.09 -33.40
CA ILE A 337 -0.75 -21.21 -34.01
C ILE A 337 -1.28 -22.53 -33.45
N SER A 338 -1.12 -23.61 -34.22
CA SER A 338 -1.43 -24.96 -33.76
C SER A 338 -0.20 -25.86 -33.71
N ARG A 339 -0.17 -26.77 -32.73
CA ARG A 339 0.83 -27.82 -32.59
C ARG A 339 0.15 -29.16 -32.41
N ARG A 340 0.67 -30.19 -33.07
CA ARG A 340 0.13 -31.55 -32.96
C ARG A 340 0.99 -32.36 -32.01
N GLU A 341 0.39 -32.84 -30.94
CA GLU A 341 1.04 -33.71 -29.96
C GLU A 341 0.24 -35.02 -29.86
N GLY A 342 0.86 -36.10 -30.36
CA GLY A 342 0.21 -37.40 -30.46
C GLY A 342 -1.09 -37.35 -31.27
N ARG A 343 -2.23 -37.63 -30.61
CA ARG A 343 -3.56 -37.66 -31.23
C ARG A 343 -4.31 -36.33 -31.15
N HIS A 344 -3.76 -35.32 -30.47
CA HIS A 344 -4.43 -34.06 -30.20
C HIS A 344 -3.74 -32.90 -30.91
N THR A 345 -4.53 -31.90 -31.27
CA THR A 345 -4.05 -30.60 -31.76
C THR A 345 -4.32 -29.57 -30.68
N TYR A 346 -3.26 -28.86 -30.29
CA TYR A 346 -3.28 -27.79 -29.32
C TYR A 346 -3.15 -26.46 -30.06
N TYR A 347 -3.85 -25.45 -29.55
CA TYR A 347 -3.82 -24.09 -30.06
C TYR A 347 -3.28 -23.16 -28.98
N GLU A 348 -2.46 -22.20 -29.38
CA GLU A 348 -1.93 -21.14 -28.53
C GLU A 348 -1.90 -19.82 -29.32
N VAL A 349 -1.87 -18.71 -28.60
CA VAL A 349 -1.71 -17.38 -29.21
C VAL A 349 -0.32 -17.28 -29.82
N ARG A 350 -0.23 -16.73 -31.02
CA ARG A 350 1.04 -16.65 -31.75
C ARG A 350 2.06 -15.78 -31.02
N GLU A 351 1.64 -14.61 -30.56
CA GLU A 351 2.49 -13.66 -29.85
C GLU A 351 2.37 -13.82 -28.33
N ARG A 352 3.41 -14.37 -27.71
CA ARG A 352 3.42 -14.74 -26.28
C ARG A 352 3.25 -13.55 -25.34
N LEU A 353 3.69 -12.36 -25.75
CA LEU A 353 3.50 -11.15 -24.95
C LEU A 353 2.02 -10.78 -24.74
N PHE A 354 1.07 -11.22 -25.59
CA PHE A 354 -0.36 -11.04 -25.33
C PHE A 354 -0.81 -11.73 -24.04
N ARG A 355 -0.28 -12.92 -23.77
CA ARG A 355 -0.57 -13.68 -22.55
C ARG A 355 -0.14 -12.89 -21.32
N LEU A 356 1.09 -12.40 -21.35
CA LEU A 356 1.64 -11.58 -20.30
C LEU A 356 0.87 -10.26 -20.09
N TRP A 357 0.61 -9.53 -21.18
CA TRP A 357 -0.18 -8.31 -21.18
C TRP A 357 -1.56 -8.50 -20.53
N ARG A 358 -2.16 -9.68 -20.70
CA ARG A 358 -3.43 -10.05 -20.07
C ARG A 358 -3.26 -10.45 -18.61
N GLU A 359 -2.25 -11.26 -18.27
CA GLU A 359 -1.94 -11.65 -16.89
C GLU A 359 -1.68 -10.41 -16.01
N MET A 360 -0.96 -9.41 -16.51
CA MET A 360 -0.67 -8.16 -15.80
C MET A 360 -1.88 -7.25 -15.55
N ARG A 361 -2.99 -7.43 -16.28
CA ARG A 361 -4.22 -6.63 -16.15
C ARG A 361 -5.33 -7.32 -15.37
N GLN A 362 -5.06 -8.51 -14.85
CA GLN A 362 -5.90 -9.07 -13.81
C GLN A 362 -5.57 -8.35 -12.49
N PRO A 363 -6.55 -8.13 -11.60
CA PRO A 363 -6.28 -7.49 -10.32
C PRO A 363 -5.13 -8.21 -9.61
N PHE A 364 -4.14 -7.44 -9.15
CA PHE A 364 -3.00 -7.95 -8.38
C PHE A 364 -3.55 -8.73 -7.18
N GLY A 365 -3.29 -10.04 -7.18
CA GLY A 365 -3.68 -10.97 -6.13
C GLY A 365 -3.10 -12.35 -6.39
N ARG A 366 -2.27 -12.83 -5.45
CA ARG A 366 -1.69 -14.17 -5.21
C ARG A 366 -1.31 -15.10 -6.39
N LYS A 367 -1.28 -14.63 -7.63
CA LYS A 367 -0.69 -15.35 -8.79
C LYS A 367 0.42 -14.51 -9.37
N ARG A 368 1.65 -14.86 -8.97
CA ARG A 368 2.89 -14.40 -9.63
C ARG A 368 2.74 -14.59 -11.13
N VAL A 369 3.19 -13.62 -11.91
CA VAL A 369 3.08 -13.67 -13.38
C VAL A 369 3.83 -14.90 -13.88
N SER A 370 3.10 -15.89 -14.39
CA SER A 370 3.65 -17.22 -14.70
C SER A 370 4.77 -17.16 -15.73
N VAL A 371 4.60 -16.31 -16.73
CA VAL A 371 5.59 -16.06 -17.78
C VAL A 371 6.85 -15.37 -17.23
N LEU A 372 6.70 -14.50 -16.22
CA LEU A 372 7.85 -13.86 -15.56
C LEU A 372 8.64 -14.89 -14.74
N LEU A 373 7.97 -15.80 -14.05
CA LEU A 373 8.63 -16.89 -13.34
C LEU A 373 9.41 -17.81 -14.30
N GLU A 374 8.77 -18.25 -15.39
CA GLU A 374 9.44 -19.04 -16.43
C GLU A 374 10.66 -18.30 -16.99
N PHE A 375 10.54 -16.99 -17.21
CA PHE A 375 11.65 -16.16 -17.66
C PHE A 375 12.79 -16.12 -16.66
N LEU A 376 12.52 -15.76 -15.40
CA LEU A 376 13.55 -15.64 -14.38
C LEU A 376 14.26 -16.98 -14.13
N GLN A 377 13.52 -18.10 -14.19
CA GLN A 377 14.07 -19.46 -14.12
C GLN A 377 15.03 -19.79 -15.28
N LEU A 378 14.71 -19.36 -16.51
CA LEU A 378 15.55 -19.60 -17.69
C LEU A 378 16.70 -18.58 -17.82
N TRP A 379 16.54 -17.39 -17.24
CA TRP A 379 17.48 -16.28 -17.37
C TRP A 379 18.64 -16.37 -16.39
N TYR A 380 18.36 -16.78 -15.16
CA TYR A 380 19.35 -16.90 -14.11
C TYR A 380 19.74 -18.36 -13.91
N THR A 381 21.05 -18.61 -13.77
CA THR A 381 21.54 -19.91 -13.33
C THR A 381 21.06 -20.24 -11.91
N PRO A 382 21.02 -21.52 -11.48
CA PRO A 382 20.66 -21.89 -10.11
C PRO A 382 21.44 -21.12 -9.03
N GLU A 383 22.72 -20.87 -9.27
CA GLU A 383 23.60 -20.09 -8.39
C GLU A 383 23.20 -18.61 -8.34
N GLU A 384 22.89 -18.01 -9.49
CA GLU A 384 22.42 -16.62 -9.58
C GLU A 384 21.04 -16.43 -8.94
N GLN A 385 20.13 -17.40 -9.10
CA GLN A 385 18.82 -17.38 -8.44
C GLN A 385 18.96 -17.36 -6.92
N LYS A 386 19.92 -18.13 -6.37
CA LYS A 386 20.24 -18.10 -4.95
C LYS A 386 20.82 -16.75 -4.53
N GLU A 387 21.79 -16.22 -5.27
CA GLU A 387 22.42 -14.93 -4.97
C GLU A 387 21.41 -13.78 -4.97
N LEU A 388 20.49 -13.76 -5.94
CA LEU A 388 19.42 -12.76 -6.02
C LEU A 388 18.49 -12.82 -4.79
N PHE A 389 18.10 -14.02 -4.37
CA PHE A 389 17.30 -14.17 -3.16
C PHE A 389 18.05 -13.65 -1.93
N GLU A 390 19.29 -14.10 -1.71
CA GLU A 390 20.09 -13.69 -0.54
C GLU A 390 20.37 -12.18 -0.53
N ARG A 391 20.65 -11.58 -1.69
CA ARG A 391 20.86 -10.13 -1.82
C ARG A 391 19.60 -9.36 -1.43
N ASN A 392 18.45 -9.71 -2.00
CA ASN A 392 17.20 -9.01 -1.73
C ASN A 392 16.70 -9.26 -0.30
N PHE A 393 17.00 -10.43 0.27
CA PHE A 393 16.67 -10.73 1.66
C PHE A 393 17.40 -9.79 2.60
N LYS A 394 18.69 -9.52 2.36
CA LYS A 394 19.45 -8.52 3.12
C LYS A 394 18.90 -7.09 2.99
N LEU A 395 18.39 -6.72 1.81
CA LEU A 395 17.74 -5.42 1.63
C LEU A 395 16.45 -5.33 2.46
N LEU A 396 15.66 -6.41 2.47
CA LEU A 396 14.46 -6.49 3.30
C LEU A 396 14.81 -6.42 4.80
N GLU A 397 15.88 -7.09 5.25
CA GLU A 397 16.39 -6.98 6.62
C GLU A 397 16.85 -5.56 6.97
N ALA A 398 17.38 -4.81 6.00
CA ALA A 398 17.73 -3.40 6.15
C ALA A 398 16.52 -2.45 6.14
N GLY A 399 15.29 -2.97 5.97
CA GLY A 399 14.04 -2.21 6.01
C GLY A 399 13.54 -1.74 4.65
N GLU A 400 14.14 -2.19 3.53
CA GLU A 400 13.70 -1.83 2.19
C GLU A 400 12.46 -2.64 1.78
N LYS A 401 11.28 -2.15 2.19
CA LYS A 401 9.98 -2.78 1.86
C LYS A 401 9.76 -3.10 0.38
N PRO A 402 10.22 -2.31 -0.62
CA PRO A 402 10.06 -2.68 -2.02
C PRO A 402 10.65 -4.04 -2.39
N ALA A 403 11.75 -4.46 -1.73
CA ALA A 403 12.42 -5.74 -1.99
C ALA A 403 11.55 -6.96 -1.67
N LEU A 404 10.50 -6.80 -0.86
CA LEU A 404 9.56 -7.86 -0.51
C LEU A 404 8.90 -8.46 -1.76
N ARG A 405 8.48 -7.61 -2.70
CA ARG A 405 7.82 -8.06 -3.93
C ARG A 405 8.75 -8.96 -4.74
N ASP A 406 10.00 -8.54 -4.88
CA ASP A 406 10.99 -9.24 -5.69
C ASP A 406 11.41 -10.55 -5.02
N LEU A 407 11.56 -10.54 -3.70
CA LEU A 407 11.82 -11.73 -2.89
C LEU A 407 10.75 -12.81 -3.09
N CYS A 408 9.49 -12.42 -3.18
CA CYS A 408 8.43 -13.35 -3.51
C CYS A 408 8.68 -14.02 -4.87
N TYR A 409 9.03 -13.28 -5.93
CA TYR A 409 9.40 -13.90 -7.22
C TYR A 409 10.65 -14.79 -7.11
N TYR A 410 11.70 -14.32 -6.44
CA TYR A 410 12.95 -15.06 -6.31
C TYR A 410 12.84 -16.31 -5.44
N ALA A 411 11.95 -16.32 -4.44
CA ALA A 411 11.59 -17.51 -3.66
C ALA A 411 10.90 -18.57 -4.53
N GLU A 412 10.13 -18.12 -5.53
CA GLU A 412 9.34 -19.00 -6.39
C GLU A 412 10.17 -19.71 -7.47
N ILE A 413 11.25 -19.08 -7.91
CA ILE A 413 12.15 -19.64 -8.90
C ILE A 413 13.28 -20.46 -8.28
N GLN A 414 13.40 -20.49 -6.94
CA GLN A 414 14.51 -21.16 -6.27
C GLN A 414 14.69 -22.61 -6.76
N PRO A 415 15.94 -23.04 -7.01
CA PRO A 415 16.24 -24.43 -7.28
C PRO A 415 15.74 -25.33 -6.13
N PRO A 416 15.30 -26.57 -6.41
CA PRO A 416 14.77 -27.47 -5.38
C PRO A 416 15.68 -27.63 -4.16
N GLU A 417 17.00 -27.59 -4.38
CA GLU A 417 18.03 -27.74 -3.35
C GLU A 417 18.07 -26.58 -2.33
N PHE A 418 17.70 -25.36 -2.74
CA PHE A 418 17.73 -24.16 -1.90
C PHE A 418 16.34 -23.70 -1.45
N ARG A 419 15.29 -24.21 -2.09
CA ARG A 419 13.92 -23.74 -1.88
C ARG A 419 13.47 -23.81 -0.43
N ALA A 420 13.69 -24.94 0.25
CA ALA A 420 13.30 -25.08 1.66
C ALA A 420 14.03 -24.07 2.56
N GLU A 421 15.34 -23.89 2.35
CA GLU A 421 16.16 -22.93 3.10
C GLU A 421 15.64 -21.49 2.92
N SER A 422 15.41 -21.07 1.67
CA SER A 422 14.89 -19.74 1.35
C SER A 422 13.51 -19.48 1.97
N LEU A 423 12.59 -20.44 1.87
CA LEU A 423 11.25 -20.28 2.43
C LEU A 423 11.26 -20.25 3.96
N LEU A 424 12.15 -21.00 4.61
CA LEU A 424 12.32 -20.97 6.07
C LEU A 424 12.83 -19.60 6.58
N LYS A 425 13.63 -18.90 5.78
CA LYS A 425 14.08 -17.52 6.08
C LYS A 425 12.98 -16.49 5.81
N LEU A 426 12.26 -16.64 4.69
CA LEU A 426 11.27 -15.65 4.26
C LEU A 426 9.99 -15.66 5.11
N ALA A 427 9.46 -16.84 5.45
CA ALA A 427 8.16 -16.93 6.13
C ALA A 427 8.09 -16.17 7.48
N PRO A 428 9.08 -16.26 8.39
CA PRO A 428 9.09 -15.45 9.62
C PRO A 428 9.14 -13.96 9.33
N LYS A 429 9.93 -13.55 8.34
CA LYS A 429 10.07 -12.13 8.01
C LYS A 429 8.76 -11.55 7.48
N LEU A 430 7.99 -12.33 6.72
CA LEU A 430 6.65 -11.95 6.26
C LEU A 430 5.69 -11.76 7.45
N LEU A 431 5.75 -12.63 8.46
CA LEU A 431 4.94 -12.50 9.67
C LEU A 431 5.26 -11.23 10.45
N GLU A 432 6.56 -10.92 10.64
CA GLU A 432 7.01 -9.67 11.28
C GLU A 432 6.50 -8.42 10.56
N LEU A 433 6.42 -8.47 9.23
CA LEU A 433 5.95 -7.35 8.40
C LEU A 433 4.41 -7.26 8.35
N GLY A 434 3.68 -8.21 8.93
CA GLY A 434 2.22 -8.29 8.89
C GLY A 434 1.65 -8.88 7.60
N GLU A 435 2.49 -9.46 6.74
CA GLU A 435 2.12 -10.05 5.45
C GLU A 435 1.63 -11.50 5.62
N LEU A 436 0.58 -11.67 6.44
CA LEU A 436 0.10 -12.98 6.90
C LEU A 436 -0.31 -13.91 5.76
N GLU A 437 -0.89 -13.33 4.70
CA GLU A 437 -1.34 -14.06 3.53
C GLU A 437 -0.20 -14.72 2.75
N GLU A 438 0.91 -14.00 2.59
CA GLU A 438 2.12 -14.47 1.91
C GLU A 438 2.88 -15.45 2.82
N ALA A 439 2.96 -15.16 4.13
CA ALA A 439 3.55 -16.09 5.09
C ALA A 439 2.84 -17.45 5.05
N ALA A 440 1.50 -17.46 5.09
CA ALA A 440 0.70 -18.68 4.99
C ALA A 440 0.91 -19.42 3.66
N TYR A 441 1.12 -18.67 2.57
CA TYR A 441 1.41 -19.24 1.26
C TYR A 441 2.75 -19.97 1.24
N GLU A 442 3.82 -19.35 1.76
CA GLU A 442 5.14 -19.98 1.80
C GLU A 442 5.22 -21.13 2.80
N ILE A 443 4.55 -21.03 3.96
CA ILE A 443 4.42 -22.13 4.93
C ILE A 443 3.73 -23.34 4.30
N ARG A 444 2.68 -23.14 3.50
CA ARG A 444 2.02 -24.25 2.79
C ARG A 444 2.97 -24.97 1.82
N LYS A 445 3.79 -24.23 1.06
CA LYS A 445 4.78 -24.88 0.19
C LYS A 445 5.82 -25.67 0.97
N LEU A 446 6.25 -25.13 2.11
CA LEU A 446 7.13 -25.88 3.00
C LEU A 446 6.47 -27.19 3.46
N LYS A 447 5.17 -27.20 3.78
CA LYS A 447 4.44 -28.46 4.06
C LYS A 447 4.43 -29.42 2.87
N ASP A 448 4.25 -28.91 1.65
CA ASP A 448 4.29 -29.73 0.43
C ASP A 448 5.68 -30.38 0.27
N ILE A 449 6.76 -29.61 0.48
CA ILE A 449 8.14 -30.13 0.46
C ILE A 449 8.35 -31.20 1.55
N VAL A 450 7.84 -30.98 2.77
CA VAL A 450 7.89 -31.98 3.85
C VAL A 450 7.15 -33.26 3.46
N ALA A 451 5.98 -33.15 2.83
CA ALA A 451 5.21 -34.31 2.38
C ALA A 451 5.94 -35.11 1.29
N GLU A 452 6.69 -34.43 0.41
CA GLU A 452 7.50 -35.06 -0.63
C GLU A 452 8.79 -35.70 -0.11
N THR A 453 9.48 -35.04 0.83
CA THR A 453 10.81 -35.44 1.31
C THR A 453 10.78 -36.34 2.54
N GLY A 454 9.77 -36.19 3.41
CA GLY A 454 9.71 -36.84 4.72
C GLY A 454 10.73 -36.32 5.74
N ASP A 455 11.29 -35.12 5.52
CA ASP A 455 12.29 -34.51 6.41
C ASP A 455 11.65 -34.04 7.73
N LYS A 456 12.04 -34.69 8.83
CA LYS A 456 11.52 -34.41 10.18
C LYS A 456 12.08 -33.13 10.80
N GLU A 457 13.29 -32.73 10.45
CA GLU A 457 13.87 -31.47 10.95
C GLU A 457 13.15 -30.29 10.29
N LEU A 458 12.93 -30.40 8.98
CA LEU A 458 12.11 -29.45 8.24
C LEU A 458 10.68 -29.41 8.78
N GLU A 459 10.03 -30.57 9.00
CA GLU A 459 8.69 -30.63 9.59
C GLU A 459 8.61 -29.87 10.93
N GLY A 460 9.61 -30.04 11.79
CA GLY A 460 9.72 -29.29 13.04
C GLY A 460 9.77 -27.79 12.82
N ALA A 461 10.56 -27.32 11.84
CA ALA A 461 10.66 -25.90 11.49
C ALA A 461 9.36 -25.34 10.90
N VAL A 462 8.66 -26.09 10.05
CA VAL A 462 7.38 -25.69 9.49
C VAL A 462 6.31 -25.53 10.57
N ARG A 463 6.24 -26.49 11.52
CA ARG A 463 5.33 -26.40 12.66
C ARG A 463 5.58 -25.16 13.52
N ARG A 464 6.83 -24.74 13.67
CA ARG A 464 7.16 -23.50 14.39
C ARG A 464 6.56 -22.27 13.70
N HIS A 465 6.73 -22.17 12.39
CA HIS A 465 6.20 -21.07 11.59
C HIS A 465 4.66 -21.07 11.54
N GLU A 466 4.04 -22.25 11.56
CA GLU A 466 2.58 -22.40 11.67
C GLU A 466 2.02 -21.86 12.98
N VAL A 467 2.64 -22.21 14.12
CA VAL A 467 2.24 -21.69 15.42
C VAL A 467 2.36 -20.17 15.44
N LEU A 468 3.47 -19.64 14.90
CA LEU A 468 3.68 -18.20 14.80
C LEU A 468 2.59 -17.53 13.95
N LEU A 469 2.28 -18.08 12.77
CA LEU A 469 1.19 -17.60 11.92
C LEU A 469 -0.15 -17.56 12.68
N LEU A 470 -0.50 -18.62 13.42
CA LEU A 470 -1.74 -18.67 14.19
C LEU A 470 -1.80 -17.60 15.28
N LEU A 471 -0.67 -17.32 15.95
CA LEU A 471 -0.55 -16.23 16.92
C LEU A 471 -0.78 -14.87 16.26
N PHE A 472 -0.16 -14.59 15.12
CA PHE A 472 -0.35 -13.34 14.38
C PHE A 472 -1.77 -13.19 13.80
N GLU A 473 -2.44 -14.29 13.45
CA GLU A 473 -3.86 -14.28 13.03
C GLU A 473 -4.84 -14.09 14.22
N GLY A 474 -4.34 -14.09 15.46
CA GLY A 474 -5.17 -14.00 16.67
C GLY A 474 -5.92 -15.28 17.03
N ARG A 475 -5.55 -16.42 16.42
CA ARG A 475 -6.18 -17.74 16.63
C ARG A 475 -5.50 -18.47 17.77
N TYR A 476 -5.56 -17.88 18.96
CA TYR A 476 -4.75 -18.29 20.10
C TYR A 476 -5.07 -19.69 20.62
N GLU A 477 -6.34 -20.14 20.60
CA GLU A 477 -6.68 -21.52 20.95
C GLU A 477 -6.04 -22.55 20.02
N GLU A 478 -5.99 -22.27 18.72
CA GLU A 478 -5.39 -23.17 17.74
C GLU A 478 -3.86 -23.17 17.85
N ALA A 479 -3.25 -22.00 18.12
CA ALA A 479 -1.83 -21.89 18.43
C ALA A 479 -1.45 -22.69 19.69
N LEU A 480 -2.30 -22.67 20.72
CA LEU A 480 -2.12 -23.44 21.94
C LEU A 480 -2.16 -24.95 21.68
N ASP A 481 -3.19 -25.45 20.99
CA ASP A 481 -3.32 -26.88 20.64
C ASP A 481 -2.14 -27.35 19.77
N ALA A 482 -1.72 -26.53 18.80
CA ALA A 482 -0.54 -26.83 17.97
C ALA A 482 0.76 -26.88 18.79
N SER A 483 0.92 -25.98 19.76
CA SER A 483 2.07 -25.96 20.66
C SER A 483 2.08 -27.17 21.60
N GLU A 484 0.93 -27.56 22.16
CA GLU A 484 0.80 -28.75 23.02
C GLU A 484 1.13 -30.04 22.27
N LYS A 485 0.65 -30.18 21.03
CA LYS A 485 1.03 -31.31 20.16
C LYS A 485 2.53 -31.36 19.85
N ALA A 486 3.18 -30.20 19.74
CA ALA A 486 4.63 -30.16 19.57
C ALA A 486 5.37 -30.62 20.84
N LEU A 487 4.83 -30.30 22.02
CA LEU A 487 5.35 -30.73 23.32
C LEU A 487 5.11 -32.22 23.62
N GLU A 488 4.05 -32.82 23.07
CA GLU A 488 3.85 -34.28 23.13
C GLU A 488 4.97 -35.05 22.42
N ILE A 489 5.57 -34.46 21.38
CA ILE A 489 6.67 -35.06 20.61
C ILE A 489 8.01 -34.82 21.31
N ASN A 490 8.23 -33.59 21.78
CA ASN A 490 9.41 -33.21 22.55
C ASN A 490 9.00 -32.25 23.68
N SER A 491 8.97 -32.77 24.90
CA SER A 491 8.53 -32.03 26.10
C SER A 491 9.45 -30.87 26.48
N GLU A 492 10.70 -30.88 26.02
CA GLU A 492 11.70 -29.83 26.27
C GLU A 492 11.86 -28.90 25.05
N ASN A 493 10.90 -28.91 24.12
CA ASN A 493 10.92 -27.99 22.98
C ASN A 493 10.64 -26.56 23.45
N GLU A 494 11.71 -25.82 23.71
CA GLU A 494 11.73 -24.44 24.17
C GLU A 494 10.80 -23.52 23.35
N PHE A 495 10.84 -23.62 22.03
CA PHE A 495 9.96 -22.82 21.16
C PHE A 495 8.48 -23.14 21.37
N ALA A 496 8.13 -24.41 21.53
CA ALA A 496 6.75 -24.80 21.78
C ALA A 496 6.28 -24.39 23.18
N LEU A 497 7.17 -24.45 24.19
CA LEU A 497 6.90 -23.93 25.54
C LEU A 497 6.67 -22.41 25.53
N LEU A 498 7.54 -21.67 24.83
CA LEU A 498 7.42 -20.21 24.70
C LEU A 498 6.10 -19.80 24.04
N ASN A 499 5.76 -20.41 22.90
CA ASN A 499 4.53 -20.07 22.19
C ASN A 499 3.26 -20.55 22.91
N LYS A 500 3.33 -21.65 23.65
CA LYS A 500 2.26 -22.03 24.59
C LYS A 500 2.04 -20.93 25.63
N GLY A 501 3.12 -20.41 26.22
CA GLY A 501 3.05 -19.30 27.17
C GLY A 501 2.43 -18.04 26.56
N ILE A 502 2.89 -17.65 25.36
CA ILE A 502 2.34 -16.49 24.63
C ILE A 502 0.86 -16.69 24.33
N ALA A 503 0.45 -17.85 23.79
CA ALA A 503 -0.95 -18.15 23.50
C ALA A 503 -1.83 -18.08 24.77
N LEU A 504 -1.37 -18.65 25.88
CA LEU A 504 -2.07 -18.58 27.18
C LEU A 504 -2.20 -17.14 27.68
N GLY A 505 -1.14 -16.34 27.56
CA GLY A 505 -1.15 -14.91 27.92
C GLY A 505 -2.16 -14.11 27.11
N MET A 506 -2.20 -14.32 25.79
CA MET A 506 -3.16 -13.66 24.89
C MET A 506 -4.61 -14.11 25.12
N LEU A 507 -4.81 -15.31 25.68
CA LEU A 507 -6.11 -15.81 26.13
C LEU A 507 -6.52 -15.32 27.54
N GLY A 508 -5.70 -14.48 28.19
CA GLY A 508 -5.93 -14.01 29.56
C GLY A 508 -5.67 -15.06 30.66
N ARG A 509 -5.06 -16.20 30.31
CA ARG A 509 -4.73 -17.30 31.25
C ARG A 509 -3.33 -17.10 31.81
N HIS A 510 -3.12 -15.98 32.50
CA HIS A 510 -1.80 -15.50 32.89
C HIS A 510 -1.05 -16.44 33.83
N GLU A 511 -1.72 -17.14 34.75
CA GLU A 511 -1.06 -18.12 35.63
C GLU A 511 -0.47 -19.30 34.84
N GLY A 512 -1.23 -19.83 33.87
CA GLY A 512 -0.73 -20.90 32.99
C GLY A 512 0.40 -20.41 32.08
N ALA A 513 0.35 -19.15 31.64
CA ALA A 513 1.45 -18.54 30.89
C ALA A 513 2.73 -18.47 31.74
N LEU A 514 2.63 -18.10 33.02
CA LEU A 514 3.78 -18.07 33.94
C LEU A 514 4.41 -19.45 34.15
N GLU A 515 3.61 -20.52 34.21
CA GLU A 515 4.14 -21.89 34.27
C GLU A 515 4.92 -22.22 33.00
N ALA A 516 4.36 -21.95 31.82
CA ALA A 516 5.04 -22.20 30.55
C ALA A 516 6.34 -21.39 30.40
N PHE A 517 6.35 -20.11 30.77
CA PHE A 517 7.59 -19.30 30.76
C PHE A 517 8.58 -19.76 31.82
N LYS A 518 8.13 -20.28 32.95
CA LYS A 518 9.01 -20.89 33.95
C LYS A 518 9.72 -22.11 33.36
N ASP A 519 9.00 -22.97 32.64
CA ASP A 519 9.58 -24.15 32.00
C ASP A 519 10.62 -23.75 30.93
N VAL A 520 10.37 -22.69 30.13
CA VAL A 520 11.38 -22.11 29.22
C VAL A 520 12.62 -21.66 29.99
N LEU A 521 12.44 -20.91 31.08
CA LEU A 521 13.53 -20.37 31.88
C LEU A 521 14.30 -21.42 32.71
N GLU A 522 13.75 -22.62 32.88
CA GLU A 522 14.48 -23.77 33.42
C GLU A 522 15.46 -24.35 32.39
N VAL A 523 15.15 -24.24 31.10
CA VAL A 523 16.02 -24.64 29.98
C VAL A 523 17.07 -23.55 29.69
N ASP A 524 16.63 -22.31 29.45
CA ASP A 524 17.50 -21.14 29.31
C ASP A 524 17.08 -20.02 30.27
N PRO A 525 17.79 -19.86 31.41
CA PRO A 525 17.51 -18.78 32.36
C PRO A 525 17.67 -17.35 31.83
N LYS A 526 18.26 -17.19 30.64
CA LYS A 526 18.51 -15.90 29.98
C LYS A 526 17.67 -15.70 28.72
N ASP A 527 16.65 -16.54 28.47
CA ASP A 527 15.74 -16.30 27.34
C ASP A 527 15.00 -14.96 27.54
N GLU A 528 15.36 -13.99 26.70
CA GLU A 528 14.89 -12.60 26.76
C GLU A 528 13.38 -12.51 26.50
N PHE A 529 12.86 -13.33 25.60
CA PHE A 529 11.44 -13.35 25.24
C PHE A 529 10.61 -13.90 26.39
N ALA A 530 11.00 -15.02 26.98
CA ALA A 530 10.32 -15.63 28.10
C ALA A 530 10.33 -14.71 29.33
N LEU A 531 11.46 -14.04 29.63
CA LEU A 531 11.53 -13.06 30.72
C LEU A 531 10.60 -11.86 30.46
N SER A 532 10.57 -11.32 29.24
CA SER A 532 9.70 -10.20 28.86
C SER A 532 8.23 -10.55 28.97
N TRP A 533 7.82 -11.68 28.39
CA TRP A 533 6.44 -12.15 28.44
C TRP A 533 6.00 -12.58 29.83
N LYS A 534 6.92 -13.12 30.65
CA LYS A 534 6.69 -13.36 32.07
C LYS A 534 6.41 -12.06 32.82
N GLY A 535 7.21 -11.01 32.58
CA GLY A 535 6.97 -9.68 33.16
C GLY A 535 5.60 -9.12 32.79
N PHE A 536 5.21 -9.24 31.50
CA PHE A 536 3.88 -8.85 31.04
C PHE A 536 2.75 -9.66 31.72
N ALA A 537 2.91 -10.97 31.86
CA ALA A 537 1.92 -11.79 32.56
C ALA A 537 1.80 -11.44 34.05
N LEU A 538 2.90 -11.06 34.71
CA LEU A 538 2.90 -10.59 36.11
C LEU A 538 2.24 -9.22 36.28
N GLU A 539 2.48 -8.28 35.37
CA GLU A 539 1.82 -6.97 35.30
C GLU A 539 0.29 -7.13 35.22
N ASN A 540 -0.21 -8.01 34.33
CA ASN A 540 -1.64 -8.27 34.19
C ASN A 540 -2.28 -8.95 35.42
N LEU A 541 -1.47 -9.61 36.26
CA LEU A 541 -1.89 -10.18 37.54
C LEU A 541 -1.78 -9.19 38.71
N GLY A 542 -1.35 -7.94 38.47
CA GLY A 542 -1.11 -6.94 39.50
C GLY A 542 0.08 -7.24 40.41
N ARG A 543 1.03 -8.07 39.95
CA ARG A 543 2.26 -8.43 40.67
C ARG A 543 3.42 -7.56 40.18
N ASP A 544 3.27 -6.25 40.35
CA ASP A 544 4.15 -5.25 39.72
C ASP A 544 5.60 -5.31 40.21
N GLU A 545 5.87 -5.69 41.47
CA GLU A 545 7.24 -5.91 41.95
C GLU A 545 7.93 -7.10 41.26
N ASP A 546 7.21 -8.21 41.07
CA ASP A 546 7.75 -9.39 40.40
C ASP A 546 7.95 -9.11 38.90
N ALA A 547 7.04 -8.34 38.29
CA ALA A 547 7.16 -7.88 36.91
C ALA A 547 8.40 -7.00 36.72
N LEU A 548 8.64 -6.08 37.66
CA LEU A 548 9.83 -5.23 37.68
C LEU A 548 11.13 -6.06 37.72
N GLU A 549 11.19 -7.12 38.53
CA GLU A 549 12.35 -8.02 38.59
C GLU A 549 12.57 -8.75 37.25
N ALA A 550 11.49 -9.18 36.59
CA ALA A 550 11.57 -9.82 35.27
C ALA A 550 12.08 -8.85 34.20
N PHE A 551 11.56 -7.63 34.15
CA PHE A 551 12.03 -6.59 33.22
C PHE A 551 13.47 -6.16 33.51
N ASP A 552 13.88 -6.11 34.78
CA ASP A 552 15.27 -5.82 35.15
C ASP A 552 16.24 -6.87 34.58
N LYS A 553 15.89 -8.16 34.66
CA LYS A 553 16.71 -9.24 34.07
C LYS A 553 16.83 -9.12 32.55
N VAL A 554 15.75 -8.74 31.86
CA VAL A 554 15.82 -8.45 30.42
C VAL A 554 16.76 -7.29 30.14
N LEU A 555 16.67 -6.19 30.89
CA LEU A 555 17.51 -5.01 30.70
C LEU A 555 18.99 -5.22 31.12
N GLU A 556 19.28 -6.24 31.92
CA GLU A 556 20.66 -6.71 32.16
C GLU A 556 21.26 -7.40 30.92
N ILE A 557 20.42 -8.06 30.12
CA ILE A 557 20.81 -8.76 28.89
C ILE A 557 20.84 -7.77 27.71
N ASN A 558 19.77 -7.01 27.55
CA ASN A 558 19.58 -6.03 26.49
C ASN A 558 19.19 -4.65 27.08
N PRO A 559 20.18 -3.79 27.39
CA PRO A 559 19.93 -2.50 28.02
C PRO A 559 19.14 -1.48 27.17
N GLU A 560 19.00 -1.74 25.87
CA GLU A 560 18.37 -0.85 24.89
C GLU A 560 17.03 -1.40 24.36
N ASP A 561 16.43 -2.39 25.01
CA ASP A 561 15.06 -2.81 24.67
C ASP A 561 14.04 -1.71 25.04
N ALA A 562 13.59 -0.96 24.03
CA ALA A 562 12.64 0.13 24.19
C ALA A 562 11.26 -0.34 24.71
N SER A 563 10.80 -1.53 24.31
CA SER A 563 9.52 -2.09 24.76
C SER A 563 9.56 -2.38 26.26
N VAL A 564 10.63 -3.05 26.71
CA VAL A 564 10.81 -3.42 28.12
C VAL A 564 11.10 -2.22 29.00
N LEU A 565 11.86 -1.22 28.51
CA LEU A 565 12.04 0.06 29.22
C LEU A 565 10.68 0.72 29.49
N SER A 566 9.79 0.71 28.49
CA SER A 566 8.44 1.28 28.64
C SER A 566 7.62 0.52 29.67
N LYS A 567 7.62 -0.81 29.61
CA LYS A 567 6.93 -1.68 30.57
C LYS A 567 7.45 -1.53 31.99
N LYS A 568 8.76 -1.43 32.17
CA LYS A 568 9.38 -1.12 33.46
C LYS A 568 8.91 0.23 34.02
N GLY A 569 8.84 1.26 33.18
CA GLY A 569 8.32 2.57 33.60
C GLY A 569 6.86 2.51 34.05
N LEU A 570 6.01 1.78 33.33
CA LEU A 570 4.60 1.58 33.70
C LEU A 570 4.45 0.81 35.02
N ALA A 571 5.20 -0.28 35.22
CA ALA A 571 5.22 -1.00 36.49
C ALA A 571 5.64 -0.09 37.65
N LEU A 572 6.62 0.81 37.44
CA LEU A 572 7.02 1.79 38.45
C LEU A 572 5.93 2.83 38.74
N ILE A 573 5.14 3.26 37.75
CA ILE A 573 3.97 4.12 37.97
C ILE A 573 2.92 3.39 38.82
N ALA A 574 2.62 2.13 38.51
CA ALA A 574 1.65 1.33 39.26
C ALA A 574 2.05 1.16 40.74
N LEU A 575 3.35 1.05 41.00
CA LEU A 575 3.94 1.03 42.35
C LEU A 575 4.01 2.40 43.05
N GLY A 576 3.53 3.48 42.43
CA GLY A 576 3.61 4.85 42.95
C GLY A 576 5.01 5.47 42.93
N ARG A 577 5.98 4.85 42.23
CA ARG A 577 7.37 5.28 42.13
C ARG A 577 7.60 6.18 40.90
N HIS A 578 6.83 7.26 40.81
CA HIS A 578 6.77 8.12 39.61
C HIS A 578 8.11 8.74 39.20
N GLU A 579 8.95 9.17 40.15
CA GLU A 579 10.28 9.74 39.84
C GLU A 579 11.23 8.68 39.25
N ASP A 580 11.17 7.44 39.75
CA ASP A 580 11.98 6.34 39.21
C ASP A 580 11.52 5.93 37.81
N ALA A 581 10.23 6.08 37.50
CA ALA A 581 9.64 5.78 36.19
C ALA A 581 10.15 6.70 35.06
N LEU A 582 10.59 7.92 35.38
CA LEU A 582 11.10 8.86 34.36
C LEU A 582 12.37 8.34 33.67
N LYS A 583 13.27 7.69 34.41
CA LYS A 583 14.55 7.19 33.88
C LYS A 583 14.40 6.17 32.74
N PRO A 584 13.60 5.09 32.88
CA PRO A 584 13.40 4.15 31.79
C PRO A 584 12.66 4.77 30.60
N PHE A 585 11.66 5.65 30.82
CA PHE A 585 11.02 6.36 29.71
C PHE A 585 11.99 7.26 28.94
N GLU A 586 12.89 7.98 29.63
CA GLU A 586 13.92 8.80 28.98
C GLU A 586 14.92 7.98 28.17
N LYS A 587 15.26 6.77 28.62
CA LYS A 587 16.07 5.85 27.83
C LYS A 587 15.31 5.36 26.61
N GLY A 588 14.05 4.94 26.77
CA GLY A 588 13.19 4.50 25.66
C GLY A 588 13.04 5.60 24.59
N LEU A 589 12.81 6.84 25.00
CA LEU A 589 12.69 7.99 24.11
C LEU A 589 14.00 8.43 23.44
N LYS A 590 15.17 8.01 23.94
CA LYS A 590 16.43 8.18 23.20
C LYS A 590 16.53 7.22 22.02
N ILE A 591 15.92 6.04 22.14
CA ILE A 591 15.90 4.99 21.10
C ILE A 591 14.79 5.30 20.08
N ASN A 592 13.58 5.56 20.57
CA ASN A 592 12.43 5.98 19.77
C ASN A 592 11.87 7.33 20.25
N PRO A 593 12.34 8.46 19.71
CA PRO A 593 11.92 9.80 20.16
C PRO A 593 10.43 10.11 19.99
N ASN A 594 9.75 9.40 19.10
CA ASN A 594 8.35 9.63 18.73
C ASN A 594 7.42 8.52 19.24
N ASP A 595 7.85 7.72 20.22
CA ASP A 595 6.97 6.73 20.84
C ASP A 595 5.89 7.42 21.67
N GLU A 596 4.70 7.51 21.08
CA GLU A 596 3.55 8.19 21.66
C GLU A 596 3.12 7.58 23.00
N THR A 597 3.15 6.26 23.13
CA THR A 597 2.75 5.56 24.36
C THR A 597 3.69 5.93 25.51
N VAL A 598 5.00 5.97 25.23
CA VAL A 598 6.02 6.34 26.22
C VAL A 598 5.95 7.81 26.57
N LEU A 599 5.71 8.69 25.59
CA LEU A 599 5.52 10.12 25.84
C LEU A 599 4.29 10.37 26.74
N ILE A 600 3.18 9.67 26.52
CA ILE A 600 1.97 9.77 27.36
C ILE A 600 2.28 9.30 28.78
N ALA A 601 2.90 8.13 28.92
CA ALA A 601 3.26 7.58 30.23
C ALA A 601 4.23 8.50 30.99
N LYS A 602 5.21 9.10 30.30
CA LYS A 602 6.11 10.12 30.87
C LYS A 602 5.35 11.37 31.29
N ALA A 603 4.46 11.90 30.44
CA ALA A 603 3.67 13.09 30.76
C ALA A 603 2.76 12.84 31.98
N CYS A 604 2.18 11.65 32.09
CA CYS A 604 1.40 11.22 33.24
C CYS A 604 2.24 11.16 34.52
N ALA A 605 3.42 10.52 34.48
CA ALA A 605 4.35 10.49 35.61
C ALA A 605 4.79 11.90 36.06
N LEU A 606 5.06 12.80 35.11
CA LEU A 606 5.39 14.20 35.40
C LEU A 606 4.22 14.97 36.03
N GLY A 607 3.00 14.68 35.60
CA GLY A 607 1.78 15.20 36.22
C GLY A 607 1.64 14.78 37.69
N PHE A 608 1.86 13.50 38.01
CA PHE A 608 1.85 13.01 39.40
C PHE A 608 2.96 13.63 40.27
N LEU A 609 4.04 14.11 39.66
CA LEU A 609 5.14 14.80 40.34
C LEU A 609 4.96 16.33 40.40
N GLU A 610 3.81 16.84 39.92
CA GLU A 610 3.51 18.27 39.80
C GLU A 610 4.51 19.06 38.90
N ARG A 611 5.28 18.36 38.06
CA ARG A 611 6.25 18.94 37.11
C ARG A 611 5.54 19.40 35.83
N CYS A 612 4.62 20.35 35.99
CA CYS A 612 3.64 20.73 34.98
C CYS A 612 4.25 21.30 33.69
N GLU A 613 5.35 22.05 33.76
CA GLU A 613 6.03 22.56 32.54
C GLU A 613 6.61 21.41 31.69
N GLU A 614 7.25 20.43 32.32
CA GLU A 614 7.81 19.28 31.60
C GLU A 614 6.72 18.37 31.04
N ALA A 615 5.60 18.21 31.78
CA ALA A 615 4.41 17.51 31.28
C ALA A 615 3.82 18.23 30.05
N LEU A 616 3.80 19.57 30.05
CA LEU A 616 3.35 20.37 28.92
C LEU A 616 4.28 20.19 27.69
N GLU A 617 5.59 20.16 27.89
CA GLU A 617 6.54 19.87 26.80
C GLU A 617 6.31 18.48 26.20
N ALA A 618 6.14 17.46 27.04
CA ALA A 618 5.89 16.09 26.60
C ALA A 618 4.56 15.98 25.82
N THR A 619 3.49 16.60 26.32
CA THR A 619 2.18 16.63 25.62
C THR A 619 2.22 17.40 24.31
N ASN A 620 2.97 18.49 24.21
CA ASN A 620 3.13 19.22 22.95
C ASN A 620 3.79 18.35 21.87
N LYS A 621 4.82 17.56 22.23
CA LYS A 621 5.43 16.61 21.28
C LYS A 621 4.44 15.56 20.77
N ILE A 622 3.58 15.03 21.64
CA ILE A 622 2.52 14.10 21.22
C ILE A 622 1.56 14.79 20.23
N LEU A 623 1.16 16.02 20.52
CA LEU A 623 0.21 16.77 19.69
C LEU A 623 0.80 17.25 18.34
N GLU A 624 2.13 17.30 18.21
CA GLU A 624 2.80 17.45 16.91
C GLU A 624 2.65 16.19 16.04
N ILE A 625 2.59 15.01 16.66
CA ILE A 625 2.42 13.70 16.01
C ILE A 625 0.93 13.44 15.70
N ASP A 626 0.08 13.50 16.73
CA ASP A 626 -1.37 13.39 16.62
C ASP A 626 -2.06 14.57 17.34
N PRO A 627 -2.53 15.58 16.59
CA PRO A 627 -3.25 16.73 17.14
C PRO A 627 -4.56 16.38 17.86
N LYS A 628 -5.09 15.17 17.69
CA LYS A 628 -6.35 14.70 18.29
C LYS A 628 -6.17 13.68 19.40
N ASN A 629 -4.94 13.47 19.89
CA ASN A 629 -4.70 12.54 20.98
C ASN A 629 -5.45 12.96 22.26
N GLU A 630 -6.43 12.16 22.68
CA GLU A 630 -7.31 12.40 23.83
C GLU A 630 -6.53 12.56 25.15
N PHE A 631 -5.57 11.67 25.39
CA PHE A 631 -4.78 11.65 26.63
C PHE A 631 -3.84 12.84 26.74
N ALA A 632 -3.16 13.20 25.64
CA ALA A 632 -2.26 14.34 25.61
C ALA A 632 -3.01 15.66 25.81
N LEU A 633 -4.17 15.84 25.18
CA LEU A 633 -5.01 17.03 25.40
C LEU A 633 -5.53 17.11 26.83
N SER A 634 -5.91 15.98 27.43
CA SER A 634 -6.37 15.91 28.82
C SER A 634 -5.26 16.30 29.79
N ILE A 635 -4.08 15.65 29.70
CA ILE A 635 -2.91 15.95 30.55
C ILE A 635 -2.47 17.42 30.35
N LYS A 636 -2.46 17.91 29.11
CA LYS A 636 -2.14 19.30 28.78
C LYS A 636 -3.09 20.28 29.45
N SER A 637 -4.40 20.01 29.39
CA SER A 637 -5.41 20.89 29.99
C SER A 637 -5.23 21.01 31.51
N SER A 638 -4.98 19.89 32.19
CA SER A 638 -4.68 19.88 33.63
C SER A 638 -3.37 20.60 33.96
N ALA A 639 -2.29 20.31 33.23
CA ALA A 639 -1.00 20.96 33.45
C ALA A 639 -1.06 22.49 33.22
N LEU A 640 -1.78 22.95 32.19
CA LEU A 640 -2.00 24.37 31.94
C LEU A 640 -2.82 25.03 33.04
N PHE A 641 -3.82 24.30 33.58
CA PHE A 641 -4.62 24.79 34.69
C PHE A 641 -3.76 25.00 35.94
N ASP A 642 -2.93 24.02 36.30
CA ASP A 642 -2.04 24.08 37.47
C ASP A 642 -0.94 25.16 37.31
N LEU A 643 -0.55 25.47 36.07
CA LEU A 643 0.32 26.60 35.73
C LEU A 643 -0.39 27.97 35.73
N ASN A 644 -1.68 28.03 36.11
CA ASN A 644 -2.52 29.22 36.11
C ASN A 644 -2.75 29.83 34.71
N ARG A 645 -2.57 29.04 33.64
CA ARG A 645 -2.80 29.44 32.23
C ARG A 645 -4.22 29.08 31.81
N TYR A 646 -5.20 29.63 32.52
CA TYR A 646 -6.60 29.18 32.49
C TYR A 646 -7.28 29.28 31.12
N THR A 647 -6.97 30.30 30.31
CA THR A 647 -7.54 30.43 28.96
C THR A 647 -7.05 29.30 28.05
N GLU A 648 -5.76 28.97 28.12
CA GLU A 648 -5.18 27.89 27.32
C GLU A 648 -5.61 26.52 27.83
N ALA A 649 -5.78 26.37 29.15
CA ALA A 649 -6.34 25.17 29.77
C ALA A 649 -7.76 24.91 29.26
N LEU A 650 -8.58 25.96 29.15
CA LEU A 650 -9.94 25.86 28.62
C LEU A 650 -9.93 25.41 27.15
N ASP A 651 -9.12 26.03 26.30
CA ASP A 651 -9.01 25.66 24.88
C ASP A 651 -8.56 24.19 24.71
N ALA A 652 -7.62 23.73 25.54
CA ALA A 652 -7.15 22.35 25.53
C ALA A 652 -8.23 21.37 26.04
N ALA A 653 -8.95 21.73 27.10
CA ALA A 653 -10.02 20.91 27.66
C ALA A 653 -11.24 20.80 26.72
N GLU A 654 -11.59 21.87 25.99
CA GLU A 654 -12.63 21.83 24.96
C GLU A 654 -12.28 20.82 23.86
N LYS A 655 -11.03 20.88 23.35
CA LYS A 655 -10.54 19.91 22.37
C LYS A 655 -10.50 18.49 22.93
N ALA A 656 -10.05 18.30 24.17
CA ALA A 656 -10.03 17.00 24.84
C ALA A 656 -11.44 16.40 24.88
N LYS A 657 -12.43 17.21 25.26
CA LYS A 657 -13.84 16.81 25.34
C LYS A 657 -14.45 16.46 23.97
N GLU A 658 -14.04 17.15 22.91
CA GLU A 658 -14.50 16.88 21.53
C GLU A 658 -13.99 15.54 20.99
N VAL A 659 -12.74 15.18 21.28
CA VAL A 659 -12.13 13.92 20.83
C VAL A 659 -12.42 12.74 21.76
N ALA A 660 -12.87 13.02 22.99
CA ALA A 660 -13.02 12.01 24.03
C ALA A 660 -13.96 10.86 23.64
N THR A 661 -13.46 9.65 23.78
CA THR A 661 -14.15 8.41 23.42
C THR A 661 -15.01 7.86 24.56
N SER A 662 -14.58 8.10 25.82
CA SER A 662 -15.27 7.65 27.03
C SER A 662 -16.03 8.77 27.73
N GLU A 663 -17.10 8.41 28.44
CA GLU A 663 -17.87 9.39 29.21
C GLU A 663 -17.07 9.97 30.38
N SER A 664 -16.25 9.14 31.04
CA SER A 664 -15.37 9.56 32.13
C SER A 664 -14.34 10.60 31.67
N SER A 665 -13.78 10.46 30.48
CA SER A 665 -12.84 11.44 29.92
C SER A 665 -13.52 12.76 29.53
N LYS A 666 -14.74 12.70 29.00
CA LYS A 666 -15.56 13.91 28.75
C LYS A 666 -15.86 14.67 30.04
N ILE A 667 -16.16 13.94 31.12
CA ILE A 667 -16.41 14.52 32.43
C ILE A 667 -15.13 15.11 33.01
N GLY A 668 -14.00 14.39 32.94
CA GLY A 668 -12.69 14.91 33.37
C GLY A 668 -12.34 16.24 32.69
N ALA A 669 -12.47 16.31 31.35
CA ALA A 669 -12.27 17.56 30.61
C ALA A 669 -13.25 18.66 31.03
N ALA A 670 -14.53 18.34 31.23
CA ALA A 670 -15.53 19.31 31.69
C ALA A 670 -15.23 19.87 33.08
N LEU A 671 -14.69 19.05 34.01
CA LEU A 671 -14.27 19.52 35.34
C LEU A 671 -13.12 20.52 35.24
N VAL A 672 -12.13 20.28 34.38
CA VAL A 672 -11.05 21.24 34.10
C VAL A 672 -11.61 22.55 33.51
N MET A 673 -12.56 22.46 32.56
CA MET A 673 -13.23 23.64 32.02
C MET A 673 -13.96 24.45 33.10
N ILE A 674 -14.72 23.77 33.98
CA ILE A 674 -15.44 24.42 35.08
C ILE A 674 -14.46 25.16 35.97
N LYS A 675 -13.38 24.50 36.41
CA LYS A 675 -12.32 25.12 37.20
C LYS A 675 -11.74 26.35 36.50
N ALA A 676 -11.38 26.24 35.22
CA ALA A 676 -10.86 27.36 34.44
C ALA A 676 -11.85 28.53 34.35
N TYR A 677 -13.14 28.28 34.13
CA TYR A 677 -14.18 29.32 34.11
C TYR A 677 -14.27 30.07 35.44
N ILE A 678 -14.13 29.37 36.57
CA ILE A 678 -14.20 29.98 37.90
C ILE A 678 -13.05 30.97 38.10
N PHE A 679 -11.82 30.57 37.76
CA PHE A 679 -10.64 31.43 37.87
C PHE A 679 -10.63 32.60 36.87
N LEU A 680 -11.37 32.48 35.76
CA LEU A 680 -11.60 33.56 34.79
C LEU A 680 -12.81 34.45 35.12
N ASP A 681 -13.43 34.28 36.30
CA ASP A 681 -14.65 34.98 36.73
C ASP A 681 -15.87 34.78 35.79
N ARG A 682 -15.90 33.66 35.06
CA ARG A 682 -16.97 33.25 34.14
C ARG A 682 -17.96 32.29 34.82
N LYS A 683 -18.50 32.69 35.98
CA LYS A 683 -19.34 31.83 36.84
C LYS A 683 -20.61 31.31 36.16
N SER A 684 -21.19 32.06 35.23
CA SER A 684 -22.35 31.61 34.44
C SER A 684 -22.02 30.40 33.57
N ASP A 685 -20.82 30.38 32.99
CA ASP A 685 -20.37 29.31 32.10
C ASP A 685 -20.01 28.06 32.92
N ALA A 686 -19.35 28.25 34.07
CA ALA A 686 -19.12 27.19 35.06
C ALA A 686 -20.44 26.52 35.50
N THR A 687 -21.44 27.33 35.87
CA THR A 687 -22.76 26.82 36.31
C THR A 687 -23.50 26.11 35.19
N SER A 688 -23.44 26.64 33.97
CA SER A 688 -24.02 26.02 32.78
C SER A 688 -23.39 24.64 32.51
N GLU A 689 -22.07 24.53 32.65
CA GLU A 689 -21.37 23.27 32.43
C GLU A 689 -21.63 22.24 33.54
N ILE A 690 -21.70 22.67 34.80
CA ILE A 690 -22.14 21.83 35.94
C ILE A 690 -23.52 21.23 35.67
N GLU A 691 -24.48 22.03 35.21
CA GLU A 691 -25.84 21.57 34.91
C GLU A 691 -25.89 20.53 33.79
N LYS A 692 -24.94 20.55 32.84
CA LYS A 692 -24.85 19.53 31.79
C LYS A 692 -24.34 18.20 32.32
N ILE A 693 -23.41 18.19 33.28
CA ILE A 693 -22.72 16.96 33.70
C ILE A 693 -23.29 16.32 34.98
N LYS A 694 -23.97 17.10 35.84
CA LYS A 694 -24.41 16.68 37.19
C LYS A 694 -25.09 15.31 37.28
N ASP A 695 -25.94 14.95 36.32
CA ASP A 695 -26.74 13.72 36.38
C ASP A 695 -25.91 12.46 36.06
N ARG A 696 -24.73 12.64 35.44
CA ARG A 696 -23.80 11.56 35.07
C ARG A 696 -22.67 11.36 36.08
N ILE A 697 -22.45 12.32 36.98
CA ILE A 697 -21.40 12.26 38.02
C ILE A 697 -21.54 11.05 38.94
N PRO A 698 -22.74 10.68 39.46
CA PRO A 698 -22.86 9.55 40.39
C PRO A 698 -22.34 8.21 39.84
N GLU A 699 -22.29 8.04 38.52
CA GLU A 699 -21.85 6.82 37.84
C GLU A 699 -20.34 6.77 37.57
N GLN A 700 -19.60 7.84 37.94
CA GLN A 700 -18.17 7.96 37.64
C GLN A 700 -17.27 7.40 38.75
N GLU A 701 -15.97 7.36 38.46
CA GLU A 701 -14.97 6.97 39.43
C GLU A 701 -14.95 7.90 40.65
N PRO A 702 -14.63 7.39 41.86
CA PRO A 702 -14.67 8.16 43.09
C PRO A 702 -13.93 9.49 43.05
N HIS A 703 -12.77 9.53 42.37
CA HIS A 703 -11.95 10.73 42.28
C HIS A 703 -12.63 11.87 41.49
N LEU A 704 -13.39 11.55 40.43
CA LEU A 704 -14.16 12.54 39.65
C LEU A 704 -15.37 13.05 40.44
N ILE A 705 -16.01 12.18 41.23
CA ILE A 705 -17.11 12.56 42.13
C ILE A 705 -16.60 13.52 43.20
N GLU A 706 -15.47 13.20 43.82
CA GLU A 706 -14.82 14.05 44.84
C GLU A 706 -14.51 15.45 44.29
N ASP A 707 -13.87 15.50 43.11
CA ASP A 707 -13.50 16.76 42.46
C ASP A 707 -14.73 17.61 42.09
N PHE A 708 -15.79 16.99 41.56
CA PHE A 708 -17.06 17.69 41.27
C PHE A 708 -17.72 18.27 42.52
N ILE A 709 -17.75 17.50 43.62
CA ILE A 709 -18.32 17.96 44.90
C ILE A 709 -17.54 19.16 45.42
N GLU A 710 -16.21 19.09 45.41
CA GLU A 710 -15.35 20.18 45.85
C GLU A 710 -15.60 21.46 45.05
N ILE A 711 -15.67 21.37 43.72
CA ILE A 711 -16.01 22.49 42.84
C ILE A 711 -17.37 23.11 43.22
N CYS A 712 -18.42 22.30 43.32
CA CYS A 712 -19.77 22.81 43.64
C CYS A 712 -19.84 23.48 45.02
N LEU A 713 -19.17 22.93 46.04
CA LEU A 713 -19.15 23.50 47.38
C LEU A 713 -18.35 24.81 47.43
N ASN A 714 -17.21 24.88 46.74
CA ASN A 714 -16.43 26.13 46.65
C ASN A 714 -17.23 27.23 45.94
N LEU A 715 -17.98 26.89 44.89
CA LEU A 715 -18.81 27.87 44.17
C LEU A 715 -19.99 28.32 45.01
N ALA A 716 -20.59 27.41 45.77
CA ALA A 716 -21.65 27.77 46.72
C ALA A 716 -21.14 28.79 47.74
N LEU A 717 -19.92 28.60 48.25
CA LEU A 717 -19.31 29.56 49.17
C LEU A 717 -19.09 30.93 48.52
N ASP A 718 -18.65 30.97 47.27
CA ASP A 718 -18.48 32.22 46.54
C ASP A 718 -19.80 32.93 46.24
N GLU A 719 -20.87 32.20 45.93
CA GLU A 719 -22.22 32.77 45.78
C GLU A 719 -22.72 33.36 47.11
N LEU A 720 -22.41 32.74 48.26
CA LEU A 720 -22.74 33.29 49.57
C LEU A 720 -22.01 34.61 49.86
N LYS A 721 -20.72 34.72 49.51
CA LYS A 721 -19.94 35.96 49.67
C LYS A 721 -20.50 37.12 48.84
N VAL A 722 -21.11 36.83 47.69
CA VAL A 722 -21.71 37.84 46.81
C VAL A 722 -23.20 38.09 47.14
N GLY A 723 -23.76 37.37 48.12
CA GLY A 723 -25.13 37.58 48.60
C GLY A 723 -26.22 36.82 47.87
N ASN A 724 -25.90 35.68 47.22
CA ASN A 724 -26.82 34.84 46.44
C ASN A 724 -27.10 33.48 47.12
N PRO A 725 -27.78 33.42 48.27
CA PRO A 725 -27.99 32.18 49.03
C PRO A 725 -28.82 31.12 48.29
N GLY A 726 -29.69 31.54 47.36
CA GLY A 726 -30.47 30.60 46.53
C GLY A 726 -29.60 29.79 45.56
N ASN A 727 -28.60 30.42 44.94
CA ASN A 727 -27.65 29.74 44.06
C ASN A 727 -26.74 28.81 44.86
N ALA A 728 -26.27 29.27 46.02
CA ALA A 728 -25.47 28.47 46.92
C ALA A 728 -26.20 27.19 47.37
N SER A 729 -27.47 27.31 47.79
CA SER A 729 -28.31 26.16 48.17
C SER A 729 -28.47 25.16 47.01
N ARG A 730 -28.68 25.65 45.78
CA ARG A 730 -28.78 24.79 44.59
C ARG A 730 -27.48 24.02 44.34
N LEU A 731 -26.33 24.70 44.37
CA LEU A 731 -25.02 24.08 44.16
C LEU A 731 -24.67 23.06 45.24
N MET A 732 -24.95 23.37 46.51
CA MET A 732 -24.79 22.44 47.62
C MET A 732 -25.66 21.20 47.45
N LYS A 733 -26.92 21.37 47.02
CA LYS A 733 -27.80 20.25 46.72
C LYS A 733 -27.22 19.38 45.59
N THR A 734 -26.78 20.00 44.49
CA THR A 734 -26.14 19.30 43.36
C THR A 734 -24.92 18.50 43.81
N ALA A 735 -24.06 19.06 44.68
CA ALA A 735 -22.90 18.37 45.23
C ALA A 735 -23.32 17.12 46.03
N TYR A 736 -24.31 17.26 46.91
CA TYR A 736 -24.76 16.14 47.75
C TYR A 736 -25.52 15.07 46.97
N ASP A 737 -26.31 15.44 45.96
CA ASP A 737 -26.98 14.48 45.06
C ASP A 737 -25.93 13.64 44.29
N ALA A 738 -24.80 14.25 43.90
CA ALA A 738 -23.68 13.55 43.27
C ALA A 738 -22.94 12.57 44.19
N SER A 739 -23.06 12.72 45.52
CA SER A 739 -22.30 11.94 46.51
C SER A 739 -22.86 10.53 46.81
N THR A 740 -23.93 10.11 46.13
CA THR A 740 -24.69 8.88 46.42
C THR A 740 -23.87 7.59 46.42
N ASN A 741 -22.88 7.49 45.52
CA ASN A 741 -22.00 6.33 45.40
C ASN A 741 -20.61 6.55 46.03
N LEU A 742 -20.40 7.65 46.75
CA LEU A 742 -19.14 7.94 47.43
C LEU A 742 -19.17 7.44 48.88
N GLU A 743 -18.05 6.90 49.36
CA GLU A 743 -17.93 6.46 50.75
C GLU A 743 -18.26 7.58 51.74
N GLY A 744 -19.06 7.25 52.76
CA GLY A 744 -19.58 8.26 53.68
C GLY A 744 -18.52 9.06 54.45
N GLY A 745 -17.32 8.48 54.65
CA GLY A 745 -16.18 9.17 55.27
C GLY A 745 -15.59 10.27 54.38
N LYS A 746 -15.55 10.05 53.06
CA LYS A 746 -15.04 11.02 52.08
C LYS A 746 -15.98 12.22 51.94
N VAL A 747 -17.29 11.97 51.87
CA VAL A 747 -18.31 13.05 51.88
C VAL A 747 -18.18 13.91 53.14
N ALA A 748 -17.99 13.28 54.32
CA ALA A 748 -17.81 14.00 55.57
C ALA A 748 -16.54 14.86 55.59
N ALA A 749 -15.44 14.39 54.99
CA ALA A 749 -14.21 15.16 54.86
C ALA A 749 -14.42 16.41 53.99
N LEU A 750 -15.05 16.26 52.82
CA LEU A 750 -15.37 17.37 51.90
C LEU A 750 -16.30 18.40 52.56
N THR A 751 -17.36 17.96 53.23
CA THR A 751 -18.26 18.85 53.99
C THR A 751 -17.52 19.58 55.11
N THR A 752 -16.60 18.91 55.80
CA THR A 752 -15.78 19.53 56.86
C THR A 752 -14.86 20.61 56.30
N THR A 753 -14.20 20.35 55.17
CA THR A 753 -13.35 21.34 54.48
C THR A 753 -14.17 22.55 54.05
N PHE A 754 -15.34 22.36 53.44
CA PHE A 754 -16.26 23.44 53.08
C PHE A 754 -16.64 24.32 54.28
N LEU A 755 -17.02 23.72 55.41
CA LEU A 755 -17.39 24.49 56.60
C LEU A 755 -16.21 25.21 57.24
N LYS A 756 -15.01 24.62 57.20
CA LYS A 756 -13.77 25.32 57.61
C LYS A 756 -13.53 26.55 56.74
N ASN A 757 -13.68 26.42 55.43
CA ASN A 757 -13.54 27.54 54.50
C ASN A 757 -14.61 28.63 54.74
N ALA A 758 -15.85 28.23 55.03
CA ALA A 758 -16.91 29.16 55.42
C ALA A 758 -16.56 29.90 56.72
N MET A 759 -16.08 29.20 57.76
CA MET A 759 -15.64 29.85 59.00
C MET A 759 -14.48 30.82 58.79
N GLY A 760 -13.56 30.51 57.87
CA GLY A 760 -12.44 31.37 57.51
C GLY A 760 -12.85 32.70 56.88
N SER A 761 -14.10 32.85 56.40
CA SER A 761 -14.61 34.13 55.89
C SER A 761 -14.78 35.20 56.99
N GLY A 762 -14.99 34.81 58.25
CA GLY A 762 -15.31 35.73 59.34
C GLY A 762 -16.71 36.38 59.26
N GLU A 763 -17.49 36.07 58.22
CA GLU A 763 -18.83 36.64 58.03
C GLU A 763 -19.90 35.73 58.64
N LEU A 764 -20.45 36.14 59.79
CA LEU A 764 -21.45 35.35 60.55
C LEU A 764 -22.62 34.88 59.68
N HIS A 765 -23.09 35.71 58.75
CA HIS A 765 -24.18 35.36 57.83
C HIS A 765 -23.82 34.19 56.90
N ILE A 766 -22.61 34.18 56.31
CA ILE A 766 -22.15 33.11 55.40
C ILE A 766 -22.04 31.79 56.16
N ILE A 767 -21.48 31.83 57.37
CA ILE A 767 -21.29 30.67 58.23
C ILE A 767 -22.65 30.07 58.61
N LYS A 768 -23.60 30.93 59.02
CA LYS A 768 -24.95 30.51 59.39
C LYS A 768 -25.69 29.85 58.23
N VAL A 769 -25.72 30.50 57.06
CA VAL A 769 -26.40 29.95 55.87
C VAL A 769 -25.76 28.62 55.44
N SER A 770 -24.42 28.51 55.49
CA SER A 770 -23.71 27.27 55.16
C SER A 770 -24.09 26.12 56.10
N VAL A 771 -24.14 26.37 57.42
CA VAL A 771 -24.49 25.36 58.42
C VAL A 771 -25.95 24.95 58.31
N ASP A 772 -26.86 25.93 58.20
CA ASP A 772 -28.30 25.67 58.11
C ASP A 772 -28.63 24.84 56.85
N GLU A 773 -27.98 25.15 55.72
CA GLU A 773 -28.21 24.43 54.47
C GLU A 773 -27.60 23.01 54.50
N VAL A 774 -26.44 22.80 55.14
CA VAL A 774 -25.90 21.44 55.38
C VAL A 774 -26.87 20.63 56.25
N ILE A 775 -27.38 21.19 57.35
CA ILE A 775 -28.35 20.51 58.22
C ILE A 775 -29.61 20.16 57.44
N LYS A 776 -30.11 21.07 56.60
CA LYS A 776 -31.30 20.86 55.77
C LYS A 776 -31.13 19.76 54.74
N LEU A 777 -29.98 19.70 54.05
CA LEU A 777 -29.73 18.75 52.97
C LEU A 777 -29.28 17.37 53.46
N GLN A 778 -28.58 17.31 54.60
CA GLN A 778 -27.99 16.06 55.12
C GLN A 778 -28.66 15.55 56.40
N GLY A 779 -29.60 16.31 56.98
CA GLY A 779 -30.41 15.91 58.13
C GLY A 779 -29.60 15.61 59.39
N ASP A 780 -30.04 14.58 60.14
CA ASP A 780 -29.42 14.19 61.41
C ASP A 780 -27.97 13.65 61.27
N ARG A 781 -27.51 13.37 60.04
CA ARG A 781 -26.18 12.79 59.75
C ARG A 781 -25.02 13.61 60.31
N TYR A 782 -25.11 14.94 60.26
CA TYR A 782 -24.07 15.85 60.76
C TYR A 782 -24.49 16.63 62.01
N LYS A 783 -25.66 16.37 62.56
CA LYS A 783 -26.23 17.16 63.67
C LYS A 783 -25.33 17.23 64.90
N ASN A 784 -24.68 16.13 65.25
CA ASN A 784 -23.73 16.10 66.37
C ASN A 784 -22.40 16.80 66.04
N LEU A 785 -21.94 16.72 64.78
CA LEU A 785 -20.73 17.40 64.31
C LEU A 785 -20.91 18.91 64.26
N LEU A 786 -22.10 19.38 63.89
CA LEU A 786 -22.41 20.80 63.70
C LEU A 786 -22.89 21.50 64.97
N LYS A 787 -23.31 20.75 66.00
CA LYS A 787 -23.80 21.30 67.27
C LYS A 787 -22.86 22.37 67.87
N PRO A 788 -21.54 22.17 67.97
CA PRO A 788 -20.64 23.21 68.48
C PRO A 788 -20.62 24.47 67.60
N ILE A 789 -20.75 24.33 66.29
CA ILE A 789 -20.79 25.46 65.35
C ILE A 789 -22.11 26.23 65.50
N THR A 790 -23.24 25.52 65.63
CA THR A 790 -24.56 26.14 65.85
C THR A 790 -24.63 26.90 67.18
N GLU A 791 -24.05 26.35 68.25
CA GLU A 791 -23.97 27.05 69.55
C GLU A 791 -23.05 28.27 69.48
N ALA A 792 -21.91 28.17 68.78
CA ALA A 792 -21.01 29.30 68.54
C ALA A 792 -21.71 30.45 67.77
N ILE A 793 -22.41 30.12 66.68
CA ILE A 793 -23.22 31.09 65.92
C ILE A 793 -24.26 31.75 66.84
N GLY A 794 -24.95 30.96 67.67
CA GLY A 794 -25.95 31.46 68.60
C GLY A 794 -25.40 32.42 69.65
N ILE A 795 -24.19 32.19 70.16
CA ILE A 795 -23.50 33.08 71.11
C ILE A 795 -23.16 34.42 70.44
N VAL A 796 -22.63 34.39 69.21
CA VAL A 796 -22.24 35.59 68.47
C VAL A 796 -23.48 36.38 68.00
N GLU A 797 -24.55 35.71 67.56
CA GLU A 797 -25.77 36.37 67.06
C GLU A 797 -26.61 37.02 68.17
N THR A 798 -26.68 36.41 69.36
CA THR A 798 -27.49 36.95 70.47
C THR A 798 -26.69 37.81 71.44
N GLU A 799 -25.37 37.95 71.23
CA GLU A 799 -24.44 38.65 72.14
C GLU A 799 -24.48 38.13 73.59
N ASP A 800 -25.02 36.92 73.81
CA ASP A 800 -25.28 36.39 75.15
C ASP A 800 -24.24 35.35 75.54
N ILE A 801 -23.17 35.82 76.18
CA ILE A 801 -22.10 34.96 76.71
C ILE A 801 -22.61 33.97 77.77
N ARG A 802 -23.82 34.13 78.34
CA ARG A 802 -24.39 33.15 79.28
C ARG A 802 -24.66 31.82 78.59
N ARG A 803 -24.98 31.83 77.29
CA ARG A 803 -25.15 30.61 76.48
C ARG A 803 -23.89 29.75 76.48
N TYR A 804 -22.71 30.37 76.43
CA TYR A 804 -21.43 29.67 76.55
C TYR A 804 -21.29 28.92 77.89
N TYR A 805 -21.68 29.55 79.00
CA TYR A 805 -21.62 28.94 80.33
C TYR A 805 -22.69 27.89 80.60
N THR A 806 -23.70 27.76 79.73
CA THR A 806 -24.70 26.68 79.79
C THR A 806 -24.28 25.41 79.05
N LEU A 807 -23.19 25.46 78.26
CA LEU A 807 -22.64 24.30 77.55
C LEU A 807 -21.94 23.32 78.51
N GLN A 808 -21.85 22.05 78.09
CA GLN A 808 -21.06 21.05 78.81
C GLN A 808 -19.57 21.44 78.80
N VAL A 809 -18.82 21.04 79.82
CA VAL A 809 -17.42 21.50 80.03
C VAL A 809 -16.54 21.10 78.83
N GLU A 810 -16.81 19.94 78.27
CA GLU A 810 -16.13 19.33 77.14
C GLU A 810 -16.43 20.04 75.81
N GLU A 811 -17.56 20.75 75.71
CA GLU A 811 -17.98 21.48 74.50
C GLU A 811 -17.46 22.93 74.50
N ARG A 812 -17.15 23.49 75.67
CA ARG A 812 -16.76 24.90 75.83
C ARG A 812 -15.48 25.25 75.10
N GLU A 813 -14.47 24.40 75.13
CA GLU A 813 -13.19 24.68 74.46
C GLU A 813 -13.36 24.78 72.94
N ILE A 814 -14.09 23.81 72.35
CA ILE A 814 -14.39 23.77 70.92
C ILE A 814 -15.23 24.98 70.51
N VAL A 815 -16.28 25.29 71.27
CA VAL A 815 -17.15 26.44 70.99
C VAL A 815 -16.38 27.75 71.16
N ALA A 816 -15.51 27.88 72.16
CA ALA A 816 -14.67 29.06 72.35
C ALA A 816 -13.76 29.30 71.14
N ASP A 817 -13.11 28.25 70.64
CA ASP A 817 -12.23 28.37 69.49
C ASP A 817 -12.98 28.72 68.19
N ILE A 818 -14.18 28.18 68.01
CA ILE A 818 -15.04 28.56 66.87
C ILE A 818 -15.49 30.02 67.01
N VAL A 819 -15.95 30.43 68.19
CA VAL A 819 -16.36 31.82 68.45
C VAL A 819 -15.20 32.80 68.17
N ARG A 820 -13.99 32.51 68.66
CA ARG A 820 -12.80 33.33 68.38
C ARG A 820 -12.47 33.41 66.90
N LYS A 821 -12.65 32.31 66.16
CA LYS A 821 -12.45 32.30 64.69
C LYS A 821 -13.51 33.11 63.96
N ILE A 822 -14.77 33.07 64.41
CA ILE A 822 -15.86 33.86 63.84
C ILE A 822 -15.62 35.35 64.12
N THR A 823 -15.25 35.73 65.35
CA THR A 823 -15.09 37.13 65.77
C THR A 823 -13.72 37.73 65.45
N GLN A 824 -12.75 36.91 65.02
CA GLN A 824 -11.34 37.27 64.84
C GLN A 824 -10.74 37.95 66.08
N SER A 825 -11.18 37.54 67.27
CA SER A 825 -10.77 38.11 68.56
C SER A 825 -10.38 37.01 69.54
N ASP A 826 -9.39 37.28 70.39
CA ASP A 826 -9.03 36.38 71.50
C ASP A 826 -10.10 36.35 72.60
N GLU A 827 -10.97 37.37 72.64
CA GLU A 827 -12.12 37.45 73.52
C GLU A 827 -13.35 36.77 72.87
N LEU A 828 -14.15 36.07 73.68
CA LEU A 828 -15.36 35.38 73.21
C LEU A 828 -16.38 36.34 72.56
N LEU A 829 -16.43 37.60 72.95
CA LEU A 829 -17.22 38.64 72.29
C LEU A 829 -16.46 39.98 72.36
N PRO A 830 -16.25 40.68 71.23
CA PRO A 830 -15.74 42.06 71.17
C PRO A 830 -16.53 43.03 72.04
N ALA A 831 -15.90 44.10 72.53
CA ALA A 831 -16.54 45.10 73.40
C ALA A 831 -17.71 45.83 72.72
N GLU A 832 -17.72 45.95 71.38
CA GLU A 832 -18.82 46.57 70.63
C GLU A 832 -20.10 45.71 70.57
N LEU A 833 -20.01 44.41 70.90
CA LEU A 833 -21.08 43.40 70.83
C LEU A 833 -21.51 42.94 72.25
N ARG A 834 -21.48 43.84 73.25
CA ARG A 834 -21.77 43.52 74.68
C ARG A 834 -22.96 44.30 75.27
N HIS A 835 -23.97 44.67 74.47
CA HIS A 835 -25.05 45.56 74.93
C HIS A 835 -26.40 44.89 75.19
#